data_AF-A0A849G785-F1
#
_entry.id   AF-A0A849G785-F1
#
_cell.length_a   1.000
_cell.length_b   1.000
_cell.length_c   1.000
_cell.angle_alpha   90.00
_cell.angle_beta   90.00
_cell.angle_gamma   90.00
#
_symmetry.space_group_name_H-M   'P 1'
#
loop_
_entity.id
_entity.type
_entity.pdbx_description
1 polymer ?
#
loop_
_entity_poly.entity_id
_entity_poly.type
_entity_poly.pdbx_seq_one_letter_code
_entity_poly.pdbx_strand_id
1 'polypeptide(L)'
;MIRFFDTSVVPSNKLFSRTRLLYVLLSIAGLAAVVIYFGYTHSDQNFHFSAHKIQKTIHTAEQSIQDELKEIVGLDAEQAFDFFNQKKQDLESRGLSYFMYKDEELVSWSSNSVPQASFIPELAKSGPCILLPNGWYQILKISEGGKEVFGAFLIKNEYLYENKYLVNEFHPCFKLSRSPEIVFTDVKGSHPIETSTGEVLFYIVDEKESEKSPLEGLYVLLMILVSSYFLVRYLFKALYTRSTSWWMLISAISLILLLRIITLWLGYPFGIDDSPIFDSLVYENSIVYPSLADLVINSYILLLCAFGFKEWLKRGDIKVSRPVVALLALVFFFFARALDVLFQDLIQGSAIGFNISNFFDLDFYSVCGIFSMSALLIAMLFLAQVIARLISEAGYSQRTKIIGSVVLGLIVIVINDFYGVVDMVKVLWPWGILVYLLLTKNIRVNGPRLVYVLGAIVLLSFYASHIFEKHVVKRDRQKLELIAERLMEGQDEVAEFLFEDMRERMENDSLLKEVASRDPFDEERMLSQLRQDYFNGYWSKYDIGFEIIDSLELEENKYEDIRDSVDMGFYRVTQSEIGLNYILKYELPYSKKLLVLFELNIIPEELGFPELLIEGGSVAGERLSRYSFAQYYKNELVDFYGDFDFRLTKPINEKEGSRYFEERGYWHFPFDRGEDTYIISTPRKTFIDRLTT
;
A
#
# COMPACT_ATOMS: atom_id res chain seq x y z
N MET A 1 31.55 22.45 15.73
CA MET A 1 30.18 22.58 15.18
C MET A 1 29.18 23.21 16.18
N ILE A 2 29.60 24.10 17.10
CA ILE A 2 28.73 24.84 18.05
C ILE A 2 29.25 26.28 18.31
N ARG A 3 29.71 27.00 17.27
CA ARG A 3 29.98 28.45 17.37
C ARG A 3 29.73 29.11 16.02
N PHE A 4 28.45 29.35 15.71
CA PHE A 4 28.06 30.17 14.56
C PHE A 4 26.86 31.09 14.88
N PHE A 5 26.61 31.36 16.16
CA PHE A 5 25.46 32.14 16.64
C PHE A 5 25.85 33.29 17.57
N ASP A 6 26.96 33.97 17.30
CA ASP A 6 27.17 35.26 17.95
C ASP A 6 27.92 36.24 17.05
N THR A 7 27.17 37.12 16.38
CA THR A 7 27.67 38.41 15.91
C THR A 7 26.53 39.42 15.94
N SER A 8 26.40 40.09 17.07
CA SER A 8 26.01 41.49 17.08
C SER A 8 26.99 42.31 16.24
N VAL A 9 26.47 43.34 15.57
CA VAL A 9 27.16 44.52 15.00
C VAL A 9 27.42 44.51 13.47
N VAL A 10 26.59 45.30 12.78
CA VAL A 10 26.67 45.89 11.41
C VAL A 10 26.40 44.97 10.20
N PRO A 11 25.27 45.14 9.46
CA PRO A 11 25.04 44.42 8.23
C PRO A 11 25.75 45.12 7.05
N SER A 12 26.83 44.55 6.54
CA SER A 12 27.34 44.93 5.22
C SER A 12 26.41 44.35 4.14
N ASN A 13 25.92 45.21 3.22
CA ASN A 13 25.03 44.81 2.13
C ASN A 13 25.57 43.65 1.27
N LYS A 14 26.90 43.45 1.24
CA LYS A 14 27.59 42.37 0.51
C LYS A 14 27.42 40.98 1.14
N LEU A 15 27.38 40.84 2.49
CA LEU A 15 27.13 39.54 3.12
C LEU A 15 25.68 39.09 2.91
N PHE A 16 24.75 40.05 2.89
CA PHE A 16 23.32 39.80 2.66
C PHE A 16 22.98 39.46 1.20
N SER A 17 23.74 39.94 0.20
CA SER A 17 23.55 39.52 -1.19
C SER A 17 24.06 38.10 -1.44
N ARG A 18 25.22 37.73 -0.89
CA ARG A 18 25.79 36.37 -1.01
C ARG A 18 24.90 35.28 -0.44
N THR A 19 24.29 35.52 0.73
CA THR A 19 23.38 34.55 1.34
C THR A 19 22.03 34.42 0.62
N ARG A 20 21.55 35.47 -0.06
CA ARG A 20 20.34 35.39 -0.91
C ARG A 20 20.60 34.61 -2.19
N LEU A 21 21.74 34.89 -2.84
CA LEU A 21 22.17 34.14 -4.02
C LEU A 21 22.33 32.65 -3.69
N LEU A 22 22.91 32.32 -2.53
CA LEU A 22 23.07 30.94 -2.07
C LEU A 22 21.72 30.20 -1.94
N TYR A 23 20.67 30.82 -1.37
CA TYR A 23 19.36 30.17 -1.26
C TYR A 23 18.70 29.92 -2.63
N VAL A 24 18.83 30.86 -3.57
CA VAL A 24 18.33 30.67 -4.93
C VAL A 24 19.09 29.54 -5.63
N LEU A 25 20.43 29.53 -5.53
CA LEU A 25 21.26 28.47 -6.11
C LEU A 25 20.93 27.10 -5.52
N LEU A 26 20.70 27.01 -4.20
CA LEU A 26 20.31 25.75 -3.55
C LEU A 26 18.92 25.28 -3.96
N SER A 27 17.96 26.20 -4.13
CA SER A 27 16.62 25.87 -4.64
C SER A 27 16.68 25.38 -6.10
N ILE A 28 17.49 26.02 -6.94
CA ILE A 28 17.68 25.61 -8.33
C ILE A 28 18.42 24.27 -8.41
N ALA A 29 19.45 24.07 -7.58
CA ALA A 29 20.20 22.82 -7.52
C ALA A 29 19.31 21.63 -7.09
N GLY A 30 18.40 21.84 -6.13
CA GLY A 30 17.43 20.82 -5.72
C GLY A 30 16.49 20.45 -6.86
N LEU A 31 15.92 21.43 -7.57
CA LEU A 31 15.07 21.17 -8.74
C LEU A 31 15.85 20.51 -9.88
N ALA A 32 17.08 20.94 -10.16
CA ALA A 32 17.92 20.34 -11.18
C ALA A 32 18.28 18.89 -10.86
N ALA A 33 18.50 18.57 -9.57
CA ALA A 33 18.74 17.19 -9.14
C ALA A 33 17.53 16.29 -9.40
N VAL A 34 16.30 16.77 -9.24
CA VAL A 34 15.07 16.03 -9.61
C VAL A 34 15.07 15.74 -11.11
N VAL A 35 15.32 16.76 -11.93
CA VAL A 35 15.33 16.62 -13.39
C VAL A 35 16.42 15.65 -13.86
N ILE A 36 17.62 15.72 -13.28
CA ILE A 36 18.73 14.81 -13.60
C ILE A 36 18.41 13.39 -13.16
N TYR A 37 17.85 13.21 -11.96
CA TYR A 37 17.48 11.89 -11.45
C TYR A 37 16.44 11.22 -12.35
N PHE A 38 15.36 11.92 -12.72
CA PHE A 38 14.35 11.38 -13.63
C PHE A 38 14.87 11.15 -15.05
N GLY A 39 15.67 12.08 -15.57
CA GLY A 39 16.32 11.90 -16.87
C GLY A 39 17.25 10.69 -16.89
N TYR A 40 17.84 10.33 -15.75
CA TYR A 40 18.65 9.11 -15.60
C TYR A 40 17.80 7.85 -15.44
N THR A 41 16.69 7.88 -14.68
CA THR A 41 15.86 6.68 -14.44
C THR A 41 14.98 6.30 -15.63
N HIS A 42 14.50 7.25 -16.43
CA HIS A 42 13.60 7.01 -17.57
C HIS A 42 14.30 6.98 -18.94
N SER A 43 15.63 6.90 -18.96
CA SER A 43 16.42 6.79 -20.19
C SER A 43 16.36 5.37 -20.76
N ASP A 44 16.08 5.22 -22.07
CA ASP A 44 16.21 3.95 -22.83
C ASP A 44 17.57 3.26 -22.65
N GLN A 45 18.59 4.01 -22.21
CA GLN A 45 19.90 3.44 -21.86
C GLN A 45 19.81 2.41 -20.72
N ASN A 46 18.80 2.48 -19.86
CA ASN A 46 18.65 1.53 -18.75
C ASN A 46 18.24 0.14 -19.23
N PHE A 47 17.33 0.03 -20.21
CA PHE A 47 16.95 -1.26 -20.79
C PHE A 47 18.15 -1.91 -21.50
N HIS A 48 18.85 -1.16 -22.34
CA HIS A 48 20.08 -1.65 -22.99
C HIS A 48 21.19 -1.98 -22.00
N PHE A 49 21.30 -1.24 -20.89
CA PHE A 49 22.26 -1.54 -19.83
C PHE A 49 21.90 -2.82 -19.08
N SER A 50 20.62 -3.03 -18.75
CA SER A 50 20.12 -4.29 -18.19
C SER A 50 20.36 -5.46 -19.14
N ALA A 51 20.04 -5.31 -20.42
CA ALA A 51 20.33 -6.31 -21.47
C ALA A 51 21.81 -6.67 -21.51
N HIS A 52 22.69 -5.66 -21.56
CA HIS A 52 24.13 -5.87 -21.57
C HIS A 52 24.63 -6.54 -20.28
N LYS A 53 24.04 -6.22 -19.13
CA LYS A 53 24.39 -6.81 -17.85
C LYS A 53 23.97 -8.27 -17.76
N ILE A 54 22.76 -8.60 -18.21
CA ILE A 54 22.27 -9.99 -18.31
C ILE A 54 23.20 -10.79 -19.21
N GLN A 55 23.45 -10.28 -20.42
CA GLN A 55 24.33 -10.90 -21.42
C GLN A 55 25.73 -11.18 -20.84
N LYS A 56 26.34 -10.18 -20.20
CA LYS A 56 27.67 -10.30 -19.60
C LYS A 56 27.69 -11.29 -18.43
N THR A 57 26.67 -11.28 -17.57
CA THR A 57 26.57 -12.20 -16.44
C THR A 57 26.40 -13.64 -16.92
N ILE A 58 25.55 -13.89 -17.93
CA ILE A 58 25.40 -15.20 -18.56
C ILE A 58 26.73 -15.68 -19.13
N HIS A 59 27.41 -14.88 -19.97
CA HIS A 59 28.70 -15.27 -20.54
C HIS A 59 29.77 -15.56 -19.47
N THR A 60 29.78 -14.78 -18.39
CA THR A 60 30.69 -15.00 -17.26
C THR A 60 30.34 -16.30 -16.51
N ALA A 61 29.04 -16.57 -16.30
CA ALA A 61 28.56 -17.78 -15.65
C ALA A 61 28.86 -19.02 -16.51
N GLU A 62 28.60 -18.99 -17.81
CA GLU A 62 28.93 -20.06 -18.75
C GLU A 62 30.42 -20.39 -18.74
N GLN A 63 31.29 -19.37 -18.79
CA GLN A 63 32.74 -19.59 -18.73
C GLN A 63 33.15 -20.24 -17.39
N SER A 64 32.61 -19.75 -16.27
CA SER A 64 32.87 -20.33 -14.96
C SER A 64 32.38 -21.78 -14.86
N ILE A 65 31.18 -22.07 -15.38
CA ILE A 65 30.61 -23.41 -15.41
C ILE A 65 31.48 -24.33 -16.25
N GLN A 66 31.93 -23.92 -17.43
CA GLN A 66 32.79 -24.72 -18.29
C GLN A 66 34.13 -25.05 -17.64
N ASP A 67 34.73 -24.11 -16.91
CA ASP A 67 35.99 -24.34 -16.20
C ASP A 67 35.80 -25.26 -14.99
N GLU A 68 34.73 -25.07 -14.21
CA GLU A 68 34.40 -25.92 -13.06
C GLU A 68 33.98 -27.35 -13.51
N LEU A 69 33.24 -27.50 -14.61
CA LEU A 69 32.86 -28.80 -15.15
C LEU A 69 34.08 -29.65 -15.53
N LYS A 70 35.13 -29.03 -16.10
CA LYS A 70 36.40 -29.72 -16.43
C LYS A 70 37.15 -30.20 -15.18
N GLU A 71 37.04 -29.47 -14.08
CA GLU A 71 37.61 -29.88 -12.80
C GLU A 71 36.80 -31.04 -12.20
N ILE A 72 35.47 -30.90 -12.15
CA ILE A 72 34.55 -31.85 -11.51
C ILE A 72 34.52 -33.21 -12.23
N VAL A 73 34.59 -33.25 -13.56
CA VAL A 73 34.50 -34.52 -14.32
C VAL A 73 35.67 -35.46 -14.00
N GLY A 74 36.83 -34.91 -13.60
CA GLY A 74 37.99 -35.67 -13.16
C GLY A 74 37.88 -36.26 -11.76
N LEU A 75 36.92 -35.80 -10.95
CA LEU A 75 36.71 -36.24 -9.57
C LEU A 75 35.88 -37.52 -9.49
N ASP A 76 36.02 -38.27 -8.41
CA ASP A 76 35.03 -39.28 -8.01
C ASP A 76 33.83 -38.63 -7.28
N ALA A 77 32.79 -39.42 -7.00
CA ALA A 77 31.54 -38.89 -6.44
C ALA A 77 31.73 -38.28 -5.03
N GLU A 78 32.63 -38.85 -4.22
CA GLU A 78 32.92 -38.41 -2.85
C GLU A 78 33.75 -37.11 -2.87
N GLN A 79 34.76 -37.04 -3.72
CA GLN A 79 35.54 -35.83 -3.96
C GLN A 79 34.70 -34.70 -4.54
N ALA A 80 33.77 -35.01 -5.46
CA ALA A 80 32.84 -34.02 -6.00
C ALA A 80 31.89 -33.49 -4.90
N PHE A 81 31.40 -34.38 -4.03
CA PHE A 81 30.57 -33.96 -2.89
C PHE A 81 31.32 -33.03 -1.93
N ASP A 82 32.59 -33.35 -1.62
CA ASP A 82 33.45 -32.48 -0.80
C ASP A 82 33.72 -31.12 -1.47
N PHE A 83 33.97 -31.13 -2.78
CA PHE A 83 34.12 -29.90 -3.58
C PHE A 83 32.86 -29.02 -3.51
N PHE A 84 31.68 -29.62 -3.68
CA PHE A 84 30.41 -28.91 -3.59
C PHE A 84 30.16 -28.33 -2.21
N ASN A 85 30.43 -29.08 -1.15
CA ASN A 85 30.26 -28.60 0.23
C ASN A 85 31.22 -27.46 0.58
N GLN A 86 32.47 -27.52 0.10
CA GLN A 86 33.42 -26.42 0.31
C GLN A 86 33.00 -25.13 -0.39
N LYS A 87 32.38 -25.22 -1.57
CA LYS A 87 31.95 -24.07 -2.38
C LYS A 87 30.47 -23.72 -2.22
N LYS A 88 29.72 -24.38 -1.33
CA LYS A 88 28.25 -24.28 -1.25
C LYS A 88 27.73 -22.83 -1.25
N GLN A 89 28.27 -21.99 -0.37
CA GLN A 89 27.84 -20.59 -0.25
C GLN A 89 28.16 -19.76 -1.51
N ASP A 90 29.29 -20.04 -2.16
CA ASP A 90 29.68 -19.37 -3.40
C ASP A 90 28.76 -19.79 -4.56
N LEU A 91 28.49 -21.08 -4.70
CA LEU A 91 27.56 -21.64 -5.69
C LEU A 91 26.15 -21.06 -5.54
N GLU A 92 25.62 -21.04 -4.32
CA GLU A 92 24.31 -20.43 -4.01
C GLU A 92 24.29 -18.94 -4.37
N SER A 93 25.33 -18.17 -4.00
CA SER A 93 25.39 -16.74 -4.32
C SER A 93 25.45 -16.43 -5.81
N ARG A 94 25.97 -17.38 -6.60
CA ARG A 94 26.06 -17.30 -8.06
C ARG A 94 24.85 -17.92 -8.77
N GLY A 95 23.93 -18.57 -8.05
CA GLY A 95 22.77 -19.24 -8.63
C GLY A 95 23.14 -20.53 -9.39
N LEU A 96 24.23 -21.19 -8.98
CA LEU A 96 24.78 -22.36 -9.66
C LEU A 96 24.49 -23.65 -8.88
N SER A 97 24.23 -24.72 -9.61
CA SER A 97 24.07 -26.06 -9.06
C SER A 97 24.68 -27.10 -9.98
N TYR A 98 25.38 -28.09 -9.41
CA TYR A 98 26.06 -29.14 -10.14
C TYR A 98 25.47 -30.51 -9.81
N PHE A 99 25.41 -31.37 -10.83
CA PHE A 99 24.85 -32.72 -10.75
C PHE A 99 25.76 -33.69 -11.51
N MET A 100 26.23 -34.73 -10.84
CA MET A 100 27.09 -35.78 -11.42
C MET A 100 26.28 -37.07 -11.57
N TYR A 101 26.32 -37.63 -12.78
CA TYR A 101 25.68 -38.88 -13.14
C TYR A 101 26.73 -39.92 -13.54
N LYS A 102 26.45 -41.16 -13.17
CA LYS A 102 27.22 -42.32 -13.60
C LYS A 102 26.24 -43.44 -13.94
N ASP A 103 26.36 -44.00 -15.14
CA ASP A 103 25.46 -45.06 -15.62
C ASP A 103 23.96 -44.65 -15.52
N GLU A 104 23.64 -43.40 -15.87
CA GLU A 104 22.30 -42.77 -15.78
C GLU A 104 21.74 -42.55 -14.36
N GLU A 105 22.50 -42.88 -13.31
CA GLU A 105 22.13 -42.59 -11.92
C GLU A 105 22.80 -41.32 -11.39
N LEU A 106 22.04 -40.49 -10.66
CA LEU A 106 22.57 -39.32 -9.96
C LEU A 106 23.41 -39.79 -8.76
N VAL A 107 24.72 -39.55 -8.80
CA VAL A 107 25.66 -40.01 -7.77
C VAL A 107 26.14 -38.92 -6.81
N SER A 108 26.10 -37.64 -7.22
CA SER A 108 26.51 -36.51 -6.37
C SER A 108 25.89 -35.20 -6.88
N TRP A 109 25.53 -34.28 -5.98
CA TRP A 109 24.93 -32.99 -6.33
C TRP A 109 25.26 -31.90 -5.31
N SER A 110 25.21 -30.63 -5.75
CA SER A 110 25.55 -29.49 -4.90
C SER A 110 24.37 -28.81 -4.22
N SER A 111 23.14 -29.01 -4.73
CA SER A 111 21.94 -28.35 -4.22
C SER A 111 20.68 -29.17 -4.47
N ASN A 112 19.69 -29.00 -3.59
CA ASN A 112 18.32 -29.52 -3.74
C ASN A 112 17.35 -28.46 -4.30
N SER A 113 17.85 -27.27 -4.65
CA SER A 113 17.02 -26.16 -5.16
C SER A 113 16.53 -26.36 -6.59
N VAL A 114 17.11 -27.29 -7.34
CA VAL A 114 16.68 -27.63 -8.71
C VAL A 114 15.69 -28.79 -8.63
N PRO A 115 14.41 -28.59 -9.00
CA PRO A 115 13.42 -29.66 -9.00
C PRO A 115 13.80 -30.75 -9.99
N GLN A 116 13.35 -31.98 -9.71
CA GLN A 116 13.49 -33.09 -10.66
C GLN A 116 14.93 -33.35 -11.11
N ALA A 117 15.91 -33.16 -10.22
CA ALA A 117 17.33 -33.30 -10.53
C ALA A 117 17.61 -34.56 -11.37
N SER A 118 17.07 -35.72 -10.98
CA SER A 118 17.21 -37.00 -11.69
C SER A 118 16.86 -36.99 -13.19
N PHE A 119 16.02 -36.06 -13.65
CA PHE A 119 15.56 -35.94 -15.04
C PHE A 119 16.33 -34.88 -15.85
N ILE A 120 17.31 -34.20 -15.24
CA ILE A 120 18.15 -33.20 -15.92
C ILE A 120 18.76 -33.74 -17.24
N PRO A 121 19.31 -34.97 -17.32
CA PRO A 121 19.88 -35.48 -18.57
C PRO A 121 18.88 -35.57 -19.73
N GLU A 122 17.60 -35.79 -19.43
CA GLU A 122 16.52 -35.83 -20.42
C GLU A 122 16.05 -34.41 -20.77
N LEU A 123 15.79 -33.58 -19.76
CA LEU A 123 15.31 -32.20 -19.93
C LEU A 123 16.31 -31.34 -20.70
N ALA A 124 17.61 -31.53 -20.48
CA ALA A 124 18.68 -30.83 -21.19
C ALA A 124 18.73 -31.11 -22.71
N LYS A 125 17.98 -32.09 -23.22
CA LYS A 125 17.83 -32.33 -24.66
C LYS A 125 16.86 -31.36 -25.33
N SER A 126 16.03 -30.67 -24.55
CA SER A 126 14.94 -29.80 -25.06
C SER A 126 15.43 -28.43 -25.53
N GLY A 127 16.64 -28.02 -25.13
CA GLY A 127 17.23 -26.74 -25.51
C GLY A 127 18.25 -26.24 -24.47
N PRO A 128 18.95 -25.13 -24.76
CA PRO A 128 19.96 -24.55 -23.87
C PRO A 128 19.34 -23.88 -22.63
N CYS A 129 18.07 -23.49 -22.68
CA CYS A 129 17.28 -22.96 -21.57
C CYS A 129 16.08 -23.87 -21.32
N ILE A 130 15.82 -24.22 -20.06
CA ILE A 130 14.69 -25.07 -19.66
C ILE A 130 13.85 -24.38 -18.58
N LEU A 131 12.55 -24.62 -18.61
CA LEU A 131 11.62 -24.25 -17.54
C LEU A 131 11.46 -25.42 -16.58
N LEU A 132 11.74 -25.18 -15.30
CA LEU A 132 11.41 -26.09 -14.20
C LEU A 132 10.28 -25.46 -13.34
N PRO A 133 9.61 -26.24 -12.48
CA PRO A 133 8.48 -25.74 -11.66
C PRO A 133 8.75 -24.52 -10.77
N ASN A 134 10.01 -24.15 -10.57
CA ASN A 134 10.43 -23.01 -9.75
C ASN A 134 11.21 -21.94 -10.51
N GLY A 135 11.44 -22.09 -11.82
CA GLY A 135 12.16 -21.09 -12.60
C GLY A 135 12.85 -21.58 -13.87
N TRP A 136 13.47 -20.61 -14.55
CA TRP A 136 14.23 -20.78 -15.78
C TRP A 136 15.69 -21.07 -15.49
N TYR A 137 16.22 -22.13 -16.12
CA TYR A 137 17.59 -22.57 -15.95
C TYR A 137 18.32 -22.70 -17.28
N GLN A 138 19.57 -22.26 -17.31
CA GLN A 138 20.50 -22.64 -18.36
C GLN A 138 21.29 -23.88 -17.92
N ILE A 139 21.39 -24.88 -18.80
CA ILE A 139 22.12 -26.12 -18.51
C ILE A 139 23.33 -26.27 -19.44
N LEU A 140 24.51 -26.46 -18.85
CA LEU A 140 25.71 -26.89 -19.55
C LEU A 140 26.13 -28.27 -19.06
N LYS A 141 26.78 -29.06 -19.94
CA LYS A 141 27.22 -30.41 -19.61
C LYS A 141 28.60 -30.75 -20.16
N ILE A 142 29.27 -31.69 -19.50
CA ILE A 142 30.46 -32.39 -19.99
C ILE A 142 30.31 -33.88 -19.73
N SER A 143 30.73 -34.71 -20.69
CA SER A 143 30.70 -36.17 -20.55
C SER A 143 32.10 -36.73 -20.79
N GLU A 144 32.68 -37.42 -19.81
CA GLU A 144 34.01 -38.04 -19.92
C GLU A 144 34.06 -39.36 -19.14
N GLY A 145 34.62 -40.42 -19.75
CA GLY A 145 34.84 -41.70 -19.06
C GLY A 145 33.59 -42.41 -18.54
N GLY A 146 32.42 -42.22 -19.18
CA GLY A 146 31.14 -42.79 -18.73
C GLY A 146 30.47 -42.02 -17.57
N LYS A 147 31.02 -40.86 -17.20
CA LYS A 147 30.40 -39.90 -16.28
C LYS A 147 29.83 -38.73 -17.05
N GLU A 148 28.71 -38.21 -16.61
CA GLU A 148 28.14 -36.96 -17.12
C GLU A 148 27.98 -35.97 -15.97
N VAL A 149 28.47 -34.74 -16.15
CA VAL A 149 28.34 -33.67 -15.15
C VAL A 149 27.58 -32.51 -15.78
N PHE A 150 26.53 -32.08 -15.10
CA PHE A 150 25.67 -30.97 -15.51
C PHE A 150 25.84 -29.80 -14.54
N GLY A 151 25.94 -28.59 -15.09
CA GLY A 151 25.85 -27.33 -14.35
C GLY A 151 24.56 -26.60 -14.73
N ALA A 152 23.69 -26.37 -13.76
CA ALA A 152 22.46 -25.61 -13.89
C ALA A 152 22.66 -24.21 -13.31
N PHE A 153 22.33 -23.18 -14.10
CA PHE A 153 22.38 -21.78 -13.71
C PHE A 153 20.97 -21.20 -13.68
N LEU A 154 20.51 -20.79 -12.50
CA LEU A 154 19.21 -20.17 -12.31
C LEU A 154 19.21 -18.74 -12.88
N ILE A 155 18.39 -18.51 -13.91
CA ILE A 155 18.23 -17.20 -14.55
C ILE A 155 17.18 -16.38 -13.78
N LYS A 156 15.99 -16.93 -13.63
CA LYS A 156 14.82 -16.26 -13.04
C LYS A 156 13.96 -17.28 -12.29
N ASN A 157 13.52 -16.94 -11.09
CA ASN A 157 12.50 -17.69 -10.38
C ASN A 157 11.13 -17.43 -11.01
N GLU A 158 10.37 -18.50 -11.25
CA GLU A 158 9.04 -18.44 -11.84
C GLU A 158 8.17 -19.52 -11.21
N TYR A 159 7.30 -19.07 -10.32
CA TYR A 159 6.32 -19.87 -9.60
C TYR A 159 4.92 -19.57 -10.13
N LEU A 160 4.04 -20.56 -10.04
CA LEU A 160 2.62 -20.42 -10.42
C LEU A 160 1.84 -19.42 -9.55
N TYR A 161 2.34 -19.15 -8.34
CA TYR A 161 1.76 -18.20 -7.39
C TYR A 161 2.89 -17.40 -6.72
N GLU A 162 2.64 -16.12 -6.50
CA GLU A 162 3.58 -15.19 -5.87
C GLU A 162 3.07 -14.80 -4.48
N ASN A 163 3.94 -14.78 -3.47
CA ASN A 163 3.62 -14.34 -2.12
C ASN A 163 4.85 -13.76 -1.42
N LYS A 164 4.72 -13.38 -0.14
CA LYS A 164 5.84 -12.80 0.63
C LYS A 164 7.07 -13.71 0.77
N TYR A 165 6.96 -14.99 0.43
CA TYR A 165 8.03 -15.99 0.48
C TYR A 165 8.51 -16.43 -0.91
N LEU A 166 7.62 -16.49 -1.90
CA LEU A 166 7.90 -16.91 -3.28
C LEU A 166 7.74 -15.69 -4.19
N VAL A 167 8.86 -15.16 -4.68
CA VAL A 167 8.91 -13.95 -5.50
C VAL A 167 9.44 -14.29 -6.89
N ASN A 168 8.77 -13.81 -7.93
CA ASN A 168 9.10 -14.09 -9.32
C ASN A 168 10.13 -13.09 -9.86
N GLU A 169 11.40 -13.25 -9.48
CA GLU A 169 12.47 -12.31 -9.84
C GLU A 169 13.69 -12.96 -10.52
N PHE A 170 14.49 -12.15 -11.21
CA PHE A 170 15.80 -12.59 -11.69
C PHE A 170 16.72 -12.89 -10.53
N HIS A 171 17.60 -13.88 -10.68
CA HIS A 171 18.54 -14.23 -9.64
C HIS A 171 19.39 -13.01 -9.21
N PRO A 172 19.64 -12.76 -7.91
CA PRO A 172 20.33 -11.56 -7.43
C PRO A 172 21.75 -11.33 -8.03
N CYS A 173 22.37 -12.36 -8.60
CA CYS A 173 23.67 -12.25 -9.26
C CYS A 173 23.65 -11.28 -10.47
N PHE A 174 22.50 -11.10 -11.13
CA PHE A 174 22.33 -10.16 -12.23
C PHE A 174 22.35 -8.69 -11.77
N LYS A 175 22.05 -8.43 -10.48
CA LYS A 175 22.04 -7.09 -9.85
C LYS A 175 21.24 -6.07 -10.68
N LEU A 176 20.07 -6.45 -11.18
CA LEU A 176 19.28 -5.60 -12.06
C LEU A 176 18.55 -4.53 -11.24
N SER A 177 18.40 -3.34 -11.82
CA SER A 177 17.57 -2.27 -11.23
C SER A 177 16.10 -2.36 -11.68
N ARG A 178 15.85 -3.09 -12.77
CA ARG A 178 14.54 -3.42 -13.33
C ARG A 178 14.58 -4.85 -13.84
N SER A 179 13.53 -5.62 -13.60
CA SER A 179 13.41 -7.00 -14.06
C SER A 179 12.65 -7.02 -15.39
N PRO A 180 13.33 -7.22 -16.53
CA PRO A 180 12.65 -7.29 -17.82
C PRO A 180 11.89 -8.61 -17.97
N GLU A 181 10.83 -8.66 -18.76
CA GLU A 181 10.12 -9.93 -19.00
C GLU A 181 10.92 -10.83 -19.95
N ILE A 182 10.92 -12.15 -19.71
CA ILE A 182 11.55 -13.15 -20.59
C ILE A 182 10.50 -13.62 -21.60
N VAL A 183 10.82 -13.55 -22.89
CA VAL A 183 9.97 -13.99 -23.99
C VAL A 183 10.79 -14.86 -24.94
N PHE A 184 10.22 -15.94 -25.47
CA PHE A 184 10.95 -16.86 -26.37
C PHE A 184 10.73 -16.58 -27.86
N THR A 185 9.88 -15.60 -28.17
CA THR A 185 9.60 -15.15 -29.54
C THR A 185 10.14 -13.75 -29.77
N ASP A 186 10.70 -13.52 -30.97
CA ASP A 186 11.13 -12.20 -31.41
C ASP A 186 9.93 -11.27 -31.59
N VAL A 187 9.71 -10.41 -30.59
CA VAL A 187 8.67 -9.37 -30.59
C VAL A 187 9.27 -7.98 -30.75
N LYS A 188 8.50 -7.05 -31.31
CA LYS A 188 8.97 -5.69 -31.59
C LYS A 188 9.35 -4.97 -30.29
N GLY A 189 10.63 -4.59 -30.17
CA GLY A 189 11.18 -3.96 -28.97
C GLY A 189 11.86 -4.95 -28.02
N SER A 190 11.91 -6.23 -28.37
CA SER A 190 12.69 -7.21 -27.64
C SER A 190 14.19 -7.12 -27.94
N HIS A 191 15.01 -7.58 -27.00
CA HIS A 191 16.46 -7.72 -27.16
C HIS A 191 16.85 -9.19 -26.98
N PRO A 192 17.57 -9.81 -27.94
CA PRO A 192 18.01 -11.19 -27.79
C PRO A 192 19.10 -11.30 -26.72
N ILE A 193 19.07 -12.38 -25.96
CA ILE A 193 20.12 -12.80 -25.05
C ILE A 193 20.70 -14.11 -25.58
N GLU A 194 22.01 -14.11 -25.83
CA GLU A 194 22.70 -15.19 -26.55
C GLU A 194 23.66 -15.95 -25.64
N THR A 195 23.93 -17.22 -25.94
CA THR A 195 25.02 -17.98 -25.33
C THR A 195 26.38 -17.44 -25.79
N SER A 196 27.47 -17.89 -25.16
CA SER A 196 28.85 -17.63 -25.65
C SER A 196 29.13 -18.23 -27.03
N THR A 197 28.30 -19.18 -27.50
CA THR A 197 28.39 -19.78 -28.84
C THR A 197 27.56 -19.02 -29.89
N GLY A 198 26.78 -18.01 -29.49
CA GLY A 198 25.93 -17.21 -30.38
C GLY A 198 24.54 -17.81 -30.65
N GLU A 199 24.09 -18.77 -29.84
CA GLU A 199 22.74 -19.32 -29.89
C GLU A 199 21.81 -18.47 -29.00
N VAL A 200 20.61 -18.12 -29.48
CA VAL A 200 19.67 -17.32 -28.69
C VAL A 200 19.07 -18.18 -27.57
N LEU A 201 19.23 -17.76 -26.31
CA LEU A 201 18.61 -18.40 -25.14
C LEU A 201 17.16 -17.98 -24.99
N PHE A 202 16.92 -16.67 -25.01
CA PHE A 202 15.62 -16.02 -24.88
C PHE A 202 15.73 -14.56 -25.31
N TYR A 203 14.60 -13.89 -25.44
CA TYR A 203 14.49 -12.46 -25.63
C TYR A 203 14.05 -11.81 -24.32
N ILE A 204 14.47 -10.57 -24.10
CA ILE A 204 13.94 -9.75 -23.01
C ILE A 204 13.15 -8.58 -23.57
N VAL A 205 12.07 -8.21 -22.89
CA VAL A 205 11.24 -7.06 -23.23
C VAL A 205 11.23 -6.11 -22.03
N ASP A 206 11.29 -4.80 -22.31
CA ASP A 206 11.11 -3.80 -21.24
C ASP A 206 9.65 -3.85 -20.81
N GLU A 207 9.42 -4.32 -19.60
CA GLU A 207 8.10 -4.25 -18.97
C GLU A 207 7.79 -2.76 -18.81
N LYS A 208 6.90 -2.24 -19.67
CA LYS A 208 6.56 -0.81 -19.71
C LYS A 208 6.02 -0.28 -18.38
N GLU A 209 5.66 -1.17 -17.46
CA GLU A 209 5.05 -0.88 -16.17
C GLU A 209 5.74 -1.66 -15.03
N SER A 210 7.06 -1.60 -14.95
CA SER A 210 7.72 -1.88 -13.66
C SER A 210 7.06 -1.00 -12.59
N GLU A 211 6.45 -1.61 -11.58
CA GLU A 211 5.89 -0.92 -10.40
C GLU A 211 6.96 0.05 -9.87
N LYS A 212 6.69 1.36 -10.02
CA LYS A 212 7.65 2.39 -9.64
C LYS A 212 7.87 2.31 -8.13
N SER A 213 9.11 2.03 -7.72
CA SER A 213 9.44 1.85 -6.31
C SER A 213 9.01 3.07 -5.47
N PRO A 214 8.34 2.87 -4.31
CA PRO A 214 7.99 3.95 -3.39
C PRO A 214 9.20 4.81 -2.96
N LEU A 215 10.41 4.25 -3.01
CA LEU A 215 11.65 4.95 -2.70
C LEU A 215 11.97 6.07 -3.70
N GLU A 216 11.69 5.85 -5.01
CA GLU A 216 11.89 6.88 -6.02
C GLU A 216 10.97 8.07 -5.77
N GLY A 217 9.69 7.82 -5.50
CA GLY A 217 8.73 8.85 -5.11
C GLY A 217 9.17 9.63 -3.85
N LEU A 218 9.73 8.94 -2.85
CA LEU A 218 10.27 9.57 -1.64
C LEU A 218 11.44 10.51 -1.93
N TYR A 219 12.42 10.10 -2.74
CA TYR A 219 13.56 10.96 -3.09
C TYR A 219 13.11 12.27 -3.74
N VAL A 220 12.13 12.17 -4.63
CA VAL A 220 11.58 13.29 -5.39
C VAL A 220 10.81 14.23 -4.48
N LEU A 221 9.96 13.67 -3.62
CA LEU A 221 9.26 14.41 -2.57
C LEU A 221 10.25 15.18 -1.69
N LEU A 222 11.31 14.52 -1.19
CA LEU A 222 12.34 15.16 -0.37
C LEU A 222 13.03 16.32 -1.09
N MET A 223 13.36 16.16 -2.38
CA MET A 223 13.96 17.24 -3.16
C MET A 223 13.01 18.42 -3.37
N ILE A 224 11.71 18.18 -3.55
CA ILE A 224 10.68 19.24 -3.62
C ILE A 224 10.58 19.97 -2.27
N LEU A 225 10.59 19.24 -1.15
CA LEU A 225 10.55 19.82 0.19
C LEU A 225 11.80 20.67 0.48
N VAL A 226 13.00 20.19 0.12
CA VAL A 226 14.25 20.96 0.28
C VAL A 226 14.25 22.21 -0.61
N SER A 227 13.83 22.07 -1.87
CA SER A 227 13.75 23.19 -2.82
C SER A 227 12.78 24.27 -2.32
N SER A 228 11.58 23.87 -1.89
CA SER A 228 10.56 24.79 -1.38
C SER A 228 11.00 25.48 -0.09
N TYR A 229 11.75 24.80 0.80
CA TYR A 229 12.36 25.43 1.97
C TYR A 229 13.27 26.60 1.60
N PHE A 230 14.21 26.39 0.67
CA PHE A 230 15.14 27.45 0.27
C PHE A 230 14.44 28.59 -0.46
N LEU A 231 13.44 28.29 -1.30
CA LEU A 231 12.62 29.30 -1.97
C LEU A 231 11.87 30.18 -0.97
N VAL A 232 11.16 29.57 -0.02
CA VAL A 232 10.39 30.30 1.00
C VAL A 232 11.33 31.14 1.86
N ARG A 233 12.47 30.58 2.30
CA ARG A 233 13.49 31.32 3.06
C ARG A 233 14.07 32.48 2.26
N TYR A 234 14.33 32.30 0.97
CA TYR A 234 14.76 33.38 0.08
C TYR A 234 13.71 34.50 0.03
N LEU A 235 12.43 34.17 -0.21
CA LEU A 235 11.35 35.14 -0.30
C LEU A 235 11.21 35.92 1.02
N PHE A 236 11.10 35.23 2.16
CA PHE A 236 11.01 35.89 3.46
C PHE A 236 12.25 36.71 3.80
N LYS A 237 13.46 36.28 3.41
CA LYS A 237 14.68 37.08 3.61
C LYS A 237 14.74 38.29 2.70
N ALA A 238 14.31 38.17 1.44
CA ALA A 238 14.21 39.29 0.52
C ALA A 238 13.23 40.34 1.06
N LEU A 239 12.07 39.91 1.55
CA LEU A 239 11.11 40.75 2.27
C LEU A 239 11.74 41.40 3.51
N TYR A 240 12.43 40.60 4.34
CA TYR A 240 13.14 41.06 5.53
C TYR A 240 14.20 42.12 5.21
N THR A 241 14.72 42.22 4.00
CA THR A 241 15.71 43.27 3.66
C THR A 241 15.10 44.57 3.13
N ARG A 242 13.89 44.55 2.58
CA ARG A 242 13.39 45.65 1.72
C ARG A 242 12.39 46.59 2.41
N SER A 243 11.51 46.09 3.27
CA SER A 243 10.48 46.88 3.99
C SER A 243 9.69 46.00 4.99
N THR A 244 9.03 46.62 5.97
CA THR A 244 8.11 45.97 6.92
C THR A 244 6.63 46.14 6.51
N SER A 245 6.36 46.45 5.25
CA SER A 245 4.98 46.57 4.73
C SER A 245 4.31 45.22 4.54
N TRP A 246 3.06 45.10 5.01
CA TRP A 246 2.21 43.92 4.88
C TRP A 246 1.89 43.55 3.41
N TRP A 247 1.90 44.54 2.51
CA TRP A 247 1.69 44.30 1.07
C TRP A 247 2.75 43.41 0.45
N MET A 248 4.00 43.52 0.90
CA MET A 248 5.05 42.66 0.35
C MET A 248 4.95 41.23 0.89
N LEU A 249 4.51 41.06 2.15
CA LEU A 249 4.18 39.74 2.68
C LEU A 249 3.08 39.07 1.84
N ILE A 250 2.01 39.80 1.54
CA ILE A 250 0.95 39.31 0.65
C ILE A 250 1.50 38.94 -0.72
N SER A 251 2.39 39.76 -1.30
CA SER A 251 2.99 39.44 -2.60
C SER A 251 3.82 38.16 -2.58
N ALA A 252 4.55 37.87 -1.49
CA ALA A 252 5.33 36.63 -1.40
C ALA A 252 4.44 35.40 -1.20
N ILE A 253 3.41 35.50 -0.34
CA ILE A 253 2.43 34.43 -0.15
C ILE A 253 1.67 34.19 -1.46
N SER A 254 1.24 35.25 -2.13
CA SER A 254 0.56 35.17 -3.43
C SER A 254 1.44 34.53 -4.51
N LEU A 255 2.74 34.85 -4.56
CA LEU A 255 3.68 34.20 -5.48
C LEU A 255 3.82 32.70 -5.18
N ILE A 256 3.93 32.32 -3.91
CA ILE A 256 4.00 30.90 -3.51
C ILE A 256 2.71 30.16 -3.92
N LEU A 257 1.56 30.76 -3.66
CA LEU A 257 0.26 30.19 -4.05
C LEU A 257 0.11 30.10 -5.58
N LEU A 258 0.55 31.12 -6.32
CA LEU A 258 0.52 31.12 -7.79
C LEU A 258 1.40 30.00 -8.35
N LEU A 259 2.64 29.87 -7.87
CA LEU A 259 3.53 28.78 -8.26
C LEU A 259 2.89 27.42 -7.95
N ARG A 260 2.19 27.31 -6.82
CA ARG A 260 1.52 26.07 -6.44
C ARG A 260 0.32 25.74 -7.34
N ILE A 261 -0.49 26.75 -7.69
CA ILE A 261 -1.60 26.58 -8.64
C ILE A 261 -1.07 26.15 -10.01
N ILE A 262 0.03 26.74 -10.46
CA ILE A 262 0.67 26.38 -11.73
C ILE A 262 1.14 24.92 -11.70
N THR A 263 1.77 24.45 -10.61
CA THR A 263 2.21 23.05 -10.54
C THR A 263 1.06 22.06 -10.45
N LEU A 264 -0.03 22.41 -9.75
CA LEU A 264 -1.23 21.56 -9.71
C LEU A 264 -1.94 21.50 -11.08
N TRP A 265 -1.88 22.56 -11.88
CA TRP A 265 -2.55 22.60 -13.18
C TRP A 265 -1.73 21.99 -14.32
N LEU A 266 -0.40 22.17 -14.31
CA LEU A 266 0.50 21.60 -15.32
C LEU A 266 0.89 20.14 -15.04
N GLY A 267 0.61 19.64 -13.83
CA GLY A 267 1.20 18.40 -13.34
C GLY A 267 2.69 18.55 -13.07
N TYR A 268 3.33 17.46 -12.64
CA TYR A 268 4.76 17.44 -12.41
C TYR A 268 5.48 16.93 -13.66
N PRO A 269 6.58 17.58 -14.07
CA PRO A 269 7.27 17.22 -15.31
C PRO A 269 7.95 15.85 -15.18
N PHE A 270 8.13 15.13 -16.30
CA PHE A 270 8.86 13.85 -16.38
C PHE A 270 8.17 12.62 -15.76
N GLY A 271 6.84 12.59 -15.64
CA GLY A 271 6.11 11.39 -15.18
C GLY A 271 6.32 11.09 -13.68
N ILE A 272 6.57 12.14 -12.88
CA ILE A 272 6.66 12.06 -11.41
C ILE A 272 5.33 11.59 -10.81
N ASP A 273 4.25 12.00 -11.46
CA ASP A 273 2.87 11.75 -11.06
C ASP A 273 2.49 10.27 -11.16
N ASP A 274 3.27 9.47 -11.89
CA ASP A 274 3.07 8.03 -12.01
C ASP A 274 3.59 7.26 -10.78
N SER A 275 4.24 7.92 -9.83
CA SER A 275 4.72 7.22 -8.63
C SER A 275 3.59 6.99 -7.62
N PRO A 276 3.59 5.88 -6.86
CA PRO A 276 2.46 5.49 -6.01
C PRO A 276 1.99 6.53 -4.98
N ILE A 277 2.86 7.47 -4.57
CA ILE A 277 2.50 8.54 -3.62
C ILE A 277 1.66 9.67 -4.27
N PHE A 278 1.73 9.79 -5.60
CA PHE A 278 0.91 10.72 -6.38
C PHE A 278 -0.38 10.06 -6.90
N ASP A 279 -0.54 8.76 -6.71
CA ASP A 279 -1.72 8.00 -7.09
C ASP A 279 -2.96 8.41 -6.26
N SER A 280 -4.06 8.71 -6.95
CA SER A 280 -5.35 9.02 -6.35
C SER A 280 -5.95 7.82 -5.61
N LEU A 281 -5.64 6.58 -6.00
CA LEU A 281 -6.13 5.39 -5.32
C LEU A 281 -5.67 5.30 -3.86
N VAL A 282 -4.50 5.86 -3.54
CA VAL A 282 -3.98 5.91 -2.16
C VAL A 282 -4.70 6.99 -1.34
N TYR A 283 -4.91 8.16 -1.94
CA TYR A 283 -5.57 9.30 -1.32
C TYR A 283 -6.25 10.15 -2.39
N GLU A 284 -7.57 10.07 -2.49
CA GLU A 284 -8.38 10.95 -3.32
C GLU A 284 -9.25 11.81 -2.43
N ASN A 285 -9.24 13.12 -2.66
CA ASN A 285 -10.11 14.01 -1.90
C ASN A 285 -10.56 15.23 -2.71
N SER A 286 -9.65 16.08 -3.19
CA SER A 286 -10.05 17.34 -3.82
C SER A 286 -9.03 17.93 -4.80
N ILE A 287 -9.50 18.87 -5.61
CA ILE A 287 -8.72 19.67 -6.57
C ILE A 287 -7.50 20.36 -5.93
N VAL A 288 -7.55 20.65 -4.62
CA VAL A 288 -6.48 21.38 -3.91
C VAL A 288 -5.36 20.45 -3.44
N TYR A 289 -5.64 19.16 -3.25
CA TYR A 289 -4.69 18.13 -2.87
C TYR A 289 -5.10 16.81 -3.54
N PRO A 290 -4.87 16.67 -4.86
CA PRO A 290 -5.31 15.49 -5.62
C PRO A 290 -4.67 14.19 -5.12
N SER A 291 -3.47 14.29 -4.55
CA SER A 291 -2.69 13.15 -4.06
C SER A 291 -2.14 13.35 -2.65
N LEU A 292 -1.62 12.27 -2.04
CA LEU A 292 -0.97 12.34 -0.73
C LEU A 292 0.30 13.20 -0.77
N ALA A 293 1.08 13.09 -1.84
CA ALA A 293 2.26 13.92 -2.05
C ALA A 293 1.90 15.41 -2.10
N ASP A 294 0.80 15.76 -2.78
CA ASP A 294 0.31 17.13 -2.81
C ASP A 294 -0.09 17.66 -1.44
N LEU A 295 -0.71 16.81 -0.62
CA LEU A 295 -1.03 17.15 0.77
C LEU A 295 0.22 17.39 1.62
N VAL A 296 1.25 16.55 1.49
CA VAL A 296 2.55 16.72 2.18
C VAL A 296 3.22 18.03 1.76
N ILE A 297 3.26 18.33 0.46
CA ILE A 297 3.86 19.56 -0.07
C ILE A 297 3.08 20.79 0.42
N ASN A 298 1.74 20.74 0.34
CA ASN A 298 0.87 21.84 0.77
C ASN A 298 1.01 22.11 2.27
N SER A 299 0.94 21.08 3.11
CA SER A 299 1.08 21.20 4.56
C SER A 299 2.46 21.76 4.96
N TYR A 300 3.52 21.32 4.29
CA TYR A 300 4.87 21.83 4.50
C TYR A 300 5.02 23.30 4.09
N ILE A 301 4.53 23.69 2.92
CA ILE A 301 4.58 25.09 2.46
C ILE A 301 3.78 25.99 3.41
N LEU A 302 2.59 25.56 3.86
CA LEU A 302 1.79 26.31 4.82
C LEU A 302 2.51 26.49 6.17
N LEU A 303 3.20 25.46 6.65
CA LEU A 303 4.05 25.53 7.85
C LEU A 303 5.16 26.57 7.68
N LEU A 304 5.88 26.54 6.56
CA LEU A 304 6.96 27.49 6.28
C LEU A 304 6.45 28.93 6.15
N CYS A 305 5.28 29.13 5.52
CA CYS A 305 4.62 30.42 5.41
C CYS A 305 4.19 30.95 6.78
N ALA A 306 3.58 30.11 7.63
CA ALA A 306 3.17 30.48 8.98
C ALA A 306 4.37 30.84 9.87
N PHE A 307 5.45 30.05 9.77
CA PHE A 307 6.71 30.34 10.45
C PHE A 307 7.34 31.66 9.96
N GLY A 308 7.45 31.84 8.65
CA GLY A 308 8.00 33.05 8.05
C GLY A 308 7.21 34.30 8.44
N PHE A 309 5.88 34.20 8.49
CA PHE A 309 5.01 35.30 8.93
C PHE A 309 5.23 35.64 10.41
N LYS A 310 5.32 34.62 11.27
CA LYS A 310 5.66 34.80 12.69
C LYS A 310 7.01 35.51 12.87
N GLU A 311 8.05 35.10 12.14
CA GLU A 311 9.38 35.73 12.22
C GLU A 311 9.36 37.17 11.69
N TRP A 312 8.65 37.42 10.58
CA TRP A 312 8.50 38.77 10.03
C TRP A 312 7.85 39.73 11.03
N LEU A 313 6.84 39.27 11.76
CA LEU A 313 6.14 40.06 12.77
C LEU A 313 7.09 40.51 13.90
N LYS A 314 8.15 39.75 14.25
CA LYS A 314 9.12 40.12 15.31
C LYS A 314 9.86 41.44 15.04
N ARG A 315 9.91 41.90 13.80
CA ARG A 315 10.80 42.99 13.39
C ARG A 315 10.24 44.40 13.63
N GLY A 316 8.95 44.55 13.87
CA GLY A 316 8.35 45.87 14.06
C GLY A 316 7.07 45.86 14.87
N ASP A 317 6.74 47.00 15.45
CA ASP A 317 5.43 47.26 16.05
C ASP A 317 4.41 47.48 14.93
N ILE A 318 3.64 46.44 14.61
CA ILE A 318 2.66 46.51 13.53
C ILE A 318 1.33 46.94 14.14
N LYS A 319 0.95 48.19 13.88
CA LYS A 319 -0.33 48.73 14.32
C LYS A 319 -1.43 48.27 13.36
N VAL A 320 -2.10 47.19 13.72
CA VAL A 320 -3.30 46.70 13.04
C VAL A 320 -4.54 47.29 13.72
N SER A 321 -5.52 47.75 12.93
CA SER A 321 -6.78 48.25 13.49
C SER A 321 -7.58 47.13 14.14
N ARG A 322 -8.33 47.47 15.20
CA ARG A 322 -9.20 46.53 15.94
C ARG A 322 -10.12 45.67 15.06
N PRO A 323 -10.85 46.19 14.05
CA PRO A 323 -11.71 45.37 13.21
C PRO A 323 -10.93 44.37 12.35
N VAL A 324 -9.72 44.75 11.88
CA VAL A 324 -8.87 43.84 11.11
C VAL A 324 -8.37 42.68 11.97
N VAL A 325 -8.00 42.94 13.23
CA VAL A 325 -7.62 41.88 14.16
C VAL A 325 -8.79 40.92 14.45
N ALA A 326 -10.01 41.46 14.60
CA ALA A 326 -11.21 40.63 14.78
C ALA A 326 -11.51 39.77 13.54
N LEU A 327 -11.39 40.33 12.34
CA LEU A 327 -11.54 39.60 11.08
C LEU A 327 -10.49 38.47 10.95
N LEU A 328 -9.21 38.76 11.24
CA LEU A 328 -8.15 37.76 11.20
C LEU A 328 -8.37 36.63 12.23
N ALA A 329 -8.91 36.96 13.42
CA ALA A 329 -9.29 35.96 14.39
C ALA A 329 -10.42 35.05 13.86
N LEU A 330 -11.45 35.62 13.21
CA LEU A 330 -12.52 34.85 12.58
C LEU A 330 -12.00 33.95 11.46
N VAL A 331 -11.12 34.47 10.58
CA VAL A 331 -10.46 33.68 9.53
C VAL A 331 -9.66 32.51 10.10
N PHE A 332 -9.05 32.66 11.28
CA PHE A 332 -8.38 31.56 11.96
C PHE A 332 -9.32 30.45 12.40
N PHE A 333 -10.51 30.77 12.92
CA PHE A 333 -11.52 29.76 13.23
C PHE A 333 -12.05 29.07 11.98
N PHE A 334 -12.22 29.81 10.88
CA PHE A 334 -12.58 29.21 9.60
C PHE A 334 -11.51 28.23 9.10
N PHE A 335 -10.23 28.61 9.20
CA PHE A 335 -9.12 27.74 8.82
C PHE A 335 -9.03 26.51 9.75
N ALA A 336 -9.34 26.66 11.05
CA ALA A 336 -9.41 25.54 11.99
C ALA A 336 -10.50 24.54 11.59
N ARG A 337 -11.66 25.02 11.19
CA ARG A 337 -12.75 24.17 10.67
C ARG A 337 -12.36 23.46 9.38
N ALA A 338 -11.64 24.14 8.48
CA ALA A 338 -11.15 23.55 7.24
C ALA A 338 -10.15 22.41 7.52
N LEU A 339 -9.31 22.53 8.57
CA LEU A 339 -8.45 21.44 9.01
C LEU A 339 -9.23 20.25 9.56
N ASP A 340 -10.31 20.48 10.31
CA ASP A 340 -11.16 19.37 10.78
C ASP A 340 -11.74 18.55 9.62
N VAL A 341 -12.15 19.21 8.51
CA VAL A 341 -12.62 18.53 7.29
C VAL A 341 -11.48 17.74 6.67
N LEU A 342 -10.32 18.38 6.47
CA LEU A 342 -9.16 17.73 5.87
C LEU A 342 -8.71 16.50 6.67
N PHE A 343 -8.68 16.56 8.01
CA PHE A 343 -8.31 15.42 8.85
C PHE A 343 -9.36 14.31 8.79
N GLN A 344 -10.64 14.68 8.74
CA GLN A 344 -11.72 13.72 8.53
C GLN A 344 -11.51 12.95 7.23
N ASP A 345 -11.21 13.65 6.13
CA ASP A 345 -11.06 13.04 4.82
C ASP A 345 -9.76 12.24 4.68
N LEU A 346 -8.65 12.74 5.23
CA LEU A 346 -7.39 12.00 5.29
C LEU A 346 -7.57 10.66 6.00
N ILE A 347 -8.29 10.63 7.11
CA ILE A 347 -8.45 9.41 7.89
C ILE A 347 -9.50 8.48 7.28
N GLN A 348 -10.69 8.99 6.92
CA GLN A 348 -11.81 8.16 6.42
C GLN A 348 -11.73 7.84 4.93
N GLY A 349 -11.27 8.80 4.11
CA GLY A 349 -11.31 8.73 2.64
C GLY A 349 -10.03 8.21 1.99
N SER A 350 -9.00 7.88 2.78
CA SER A 350 -7.77 7.28 2.24
C SER A 350 -7.74 5.77 2.38
N ALA A 351 -7.02 5.10 1.49
CA ALA A 351 -6.70 3.68 1.61
C ALA A 351 -5.67 3.39 2.72
N ILE A 352 -5.11 4.44 3.34
CA ILE A 352 -3.97 4.36 4.25
C ILE A 352 -4.32 3.66 5.57
N GLY A 353 -3.52 2.64 5.90
CA GLY A 353 -3.61 1.84 7.12
C GLY A 353 -3.09 2.55 8.36
N PHE A 354 -3.82 3.56 8.84
CA PHE A 354 -3.53 4.29 10.09
C PHE A 354 -3.60 3.41 11.36
N ASN A 355 -2.63 2.53 11.60
CA ASN A 355 -2.52 1.71 12.82
C ASN A 355 -1.43 2.23 13.77
N ILE A 356 -1.66 3.38 14.40
CA ILE A 356 -0.68 3.98 15.34
C ILE A 356 -0.44 3.09 16.57
N SER A 357 -1.38 2.20 16.91
CA SER A 357 -1.24 1.29 18.06
C SER A 357 -0.16 0.22 17.84
N ASN A 358 0.20 -0.09 16.59
CA ASN A 358 1.33 -0.95 16.26
C ASN A 358 2.31 -0.21 15.36
N PHE A 359 3.38 0.33 15.96
CA PHE A 359 4.39 1.11 15.23
C PHE A 359 5.03 0.35 14.06
N PHE A 360 5.12 -0.98 14.14
CA PHE A 360 5.69 -1.81 13.07
C PHE A 360 4.76 -1.96 11.85
N ASP A 361 3.47 -1.68 12.01
CA ASP A 361 2.49 -1.71 10.91
C ASP A 361 2.43 -0.35 10.17
N LEU A 362 3.18 0.65 10.60
CA LEU A 362 3.19 1.97 9.96
C LEU A 362 3.99 1.90 8.65
N ASP A 363 3.27 2.07 7.55
CA ASP A 363 3.86 2.19 6.22
C ASP A 363 4.30 3.64 5.91
N PHE A 364 4.98 3.78 4.78
CA PHE A 364 5.44 5.08 4.27
C PHE A 364 4.29 6.11 4.14
N TYR A 365 3.14 5.68 3.65
CA TYR A 365 1.97 6.54 3.46
C TYR A 365 1.37 7.05 4.78
N SER A 366 1.31 6.19 5.81
CA SER A 366 0.87 6.54 7.16
C SER A 366 1.77 7.60 7.77
N VAL A 367 3.09 7.45 7.60
CA VAL A 367 4.06 8.45 8.07
C VAL A 367 3.87 9.79 7.35
N CYS A 368 3.65 9.79 6.03
CA CYS A 368 3.35 11.00 5.26
C CYS A 368 2.03 11.68 5.71
N GLY A 369 0.99 10.90 6.01
CA GLY A 369 -0.27 11.41 6.56
C GLY A 369 -0.08 12.05 7.93
N ILE A 370 0.58 11.36 8.86
CA ILE A 370 0.87 11.88 10.22
C ILE A 370 1.75 13.13 10.16
N PHE A 371 2.75 13.15 9.28
CA PHE A 371 3.59 14.32 9.04
C PHE A 371 2.74 15.52 8.58
N SER A 372 1.84 15.31 7.61
CA SER A 372 0.97 16.36 7.07
C SER A 372 0.05 16.93 8.15
N MET A 373 -0.57 16.08 8.96
CA MET A 373 -1.39 16.52 10.09
C MET A 373 -0.58 17.33 11.10
N SER A 374 0.60 16.84 11.48
CA SER A 374 1.50 17.50 12.43
C SER A 374 1.97 18.86 11.91
N ALA A 375 2.36 18.95 10.63
CA ALA A 375 2.78 20.19 9.99
C ALA A 375 1.66 21.23 9.99
N LEU A 376 0.42 20.84 9.68
CA LEU A 376 -0.75 21.74 9.71
C LEU A 376 -1.09 22.21 11.14
N LEU A 377 -1.01 21.34 12.15
CA LEU A 377 -1.20 21.71 13.54
C LEU A 377 -0.14 22.69 14.04
N ILE A 378 1.13 22.49 13.67
CA ILE A 378 2.21 23.42 14.02
C ILE A 378 2.02 24.75 13.27
N ALA A 379 1.60 24.72 12.01
CA ALA A 379 1.25 25.93 11.25
C ALA A 379 0.16 26.73 11.97
N MET A 380 -0.87 26.04 12.48
CA MET A 380 -1.92 26.65 13.30
C MET A 380 -1.41 27.23 14.60
N LEU A 381 -0.48 26.56 15.28
CA LEU A 381 0.15 27.11 16.47
C LEU A 381 0.88 28.44 16.16
N PHE A 382 1.58 28.53 15.03
CA PHE A 382 2.23 29.77 14.60
C PHE A 382 1.21 30.85 14.25
N LEU A 383 0.12 30.52 13.57
CA LEU A 383 -0.97 31.46 13.30
C LEU A 383 -1.64 31.96 14.59
N ALA A 384 -1.91 31.06 15.54
CA ALA A 384 -2.46 31.43 16.85
C ALA A 384 -1.51 32.37 17.62
N GLN A 385 -0.19 32.14 17.57
CA GLN A 385 0.81 33.03 18.16
C GLN A 385 0.82 34.41 17.49
N VAL A 386 0.70 34.47 16.16
CA VAL A 386 0.58 35.71 15.41
C VAL A 386 -0.68 36.48 15.85
N ILE A 387 -1.84 35.82 15.90
CA ILE A 387 -3.11 36.47 16.25
C ILE A 387 -3.10 36.94 17.71
N ALA A 388 -2.64 36.11 18.64
CA ALA A 388 -2.50 36.49 20.05
C ALA A 388 -1.58 37.70 20.24
N ARG A 389 -0.52 37.80 19.42
CA ARG A 389 0.33 38.98 19.39
C ARG A 389 -0.40 40.19 18.83
N LEU A 390 -1.04 40.11 17.67
CA LEU A 390 -1.81 41.22 17.08
C LEU A 390 -2.89 41.76 18.03
N ILE A 391 -3.61 40.88 18.74
CA ILE A 391 -4.56 41.25 19.79
C ILE A 391 -3.87 42.02 20.93
N SER A 392 -2.66 41.61 21.30
CA SER A 392 -1.88 42.28 22.34
C SER A 392 -1.33 43.63 21.90
N GLU A 393 -1.01 43.81 20.62
CA GLU A 393 -0.53 45.09 20.06
C GLU A 393 -1.67 46.08 19.78
N ALA A 394 -2.90 45.60 19.58
CA ALA A 394 -4.11 46.43 19.38
C ALA A 394 -4.56 47.24 20.62
N GLY A 395 -3.84 47.14 21.74
CA GLY A 395 -4.05 47.96 22.93
C GLY A 395 -5.25 47.54 23.78
N TYR A 396 -5.74 46.31 23.66
CA TYR A 396 -6.80 45.79 24.53
C TYR A 396 -6.28 45.59 25.96
N SER A 397 -7.06 46.03 26.96
CA SER A 397 -6.85 45.67 28.37
C SER A 397 -6.99 44.15 28.57
N GLN A 398 -6.39 43.60 29.64
CA GLN A 398 -6.51 42.16 29.91
C GLN A 398 -7.98 41.73 30.11
N ARG A 399 -8.82 42.57 30.72
CA ARG A 399 -10.27 42.31 30.87
C ARG A 399 -10.97 42.21 29.52
N THR A 400 -10.70 43.15 28.61
CA THR A 400 -11.27 43.13 27.26
C THR A 400 -10.79 41.95 26.42
N LYS A 401 -9.55 41.47 26.61
CA LYS A 401 -9.06 40.25 25.95
C LYS A 401 -9.84 39.02 26.40
N ILE A 402 -10.07 38.87 27.71
CA ILE A 402 -10.81 37.74 28.29
C ILE A 402 -12.29 37.78 27.87
N ILE A 403 -12.95 38.93 27.99
CA ILE A 403 -14.35 39.08 27.57
C ILE A 403 -14.47 38.83 26.06
N GLY A 404 -13.57 39.41 25.26
CA GLY A 404 -13.55 39.21 23.82
C GLY A 404 -13.34 37.75 23.42
N SER A 405 -12.45 37.02 24.11
CA SER A 405 -12.26 35.59 23.85
C SER A 405 -13.49 34.76 24.22
N VAL A 406 -14.20 35.10 25.30
CA VAL A 406 -15.45 34.41 25.67
C VAL A 406 -16.53 34.64 24.61
N VAL A 407 -16.72 35.90 24.20
CA VAL A 407 -17.69 36.24 23.14
C VAL A 407 -17.36 35.52 21.83
N LEU A 408 -16.07 35.48 21.45
CA LEU A 408 -15.61 34.78 20.27
C LEU A 408 -15.84 33.27 20.36
N GLY A 409 -15.61 32.67 21.54
CA GLY A 409 -15.92 31.26 21.80
C GLY A 409 -17.40 30.95 21.64
N LEU A 410 -18.29 31.80 22.18
CA LEU A 410 -19.74 31.65 22.02
C LEU A 410 -20.16 31.75 20.55
N ILE A 411 -19.60 32.70 19.79
CA ILE A 411 -19.86 32.83 18.35
C ILE A 411 -19.45 31.54 17.62
N VAL A 412 -18.28 30.99 17.94
CA VAL A 412 -17.78 29.75 17.34
C VAL A 412 -18.68 28.55 17.66
N ILE A 413 -19.19 28.45 18.90
CA ILE A 413 -20.16 27.41 19.29
C ILE A 413 -21.44 27.56 18.46
N VAL A 414 -22.03 28.76 18.41
CA VAL A 414 -23.28 29.00 17.66
C VAL A 414 -23.13 28.69 16.17
N ILE A 415 -21.99 29.08 15.56
CA ILE A 415 -21.72 28.76 14.16
C ILE A 415 -21.62 27.24 13.96
N ASN A 416 -20.91 26.52 14.83
CA ASN A 416 -20.74 25.07 14.68
C ASN A 416 -22.03 24.29 14.96
N ASP A 417 -22.86 24.75 15.91
CA ASP A 417 -24.19 24.20 16.19
C ASP A 417 -25.11 24.34 14.97
N PHE A 418 -25.08 25.50 14.29
CA PHE A 418 -25.79 25.71 13.03
C PHE A 418 -25.40 24.70 11.93
N TYR A 419 -24.14 24.26 11.91
CA TYR A 419 -23.65 23.22 10.99
C TYR A 419 -23.79 21.79 11.55
N GLY A 420 -24.48 21.59 12.68
CA GLY A 420 -24.73 20.27 13.28
C GLY A 420 -23.51 19.60 13.92
N VAL A 421 -22.45 20.36 14.22
CA VAL A 421 -21.22 19.81 14.83
C VAL A 421 -21.37 19.75 16.36
N VAL A 422 -21.71 18.56 16.87
CA VAL A 422 -21.93 18.32 18.31
C VAL A 422 -20.62 18.10 19.09
N ASP A 423 -19.51 17.82 18.41
CA ASP A 423 -18.24 17.49 19.06
C ASP A 423 -17.54 18.73 19.65
N MET A 424 -17.67 18.92 20.96
CA MET A 424 -17.11 20.09 21.65
C MET A 424 -15.58 20.19 21.56
N VAL A 425 -14.85 19.08 21.40
CA VAL A 425 -13.39 19.11 21.25
C VAL A 425 -13.01 19.74 19.90
N LYS A 426 -13.73 19.38 18.82
CA LYS A 426 -13.60 20.01 17.48
C LYS A 426 -13.90 21.50 17.52
N VAL A 427 -14.94 21.89 18.24
CA VAL A 427 -15.38 23.29 18.29
C VAL A 427 -14.42 24.16 19.12
N LEU A 428 -13.91 23.62 20.23
CA LEU A 428 -13.20 24.43 21.23
C LEU A 428 -11.67 24.40 21.13
N TRP A 429 -11.05 23.47 20.40
CA TRP A 429 -9.58 23.43 20.31
C TRP A 429 -8.92 24.73 19.79
N PRO A 430 -9.41 25.44 18.74
CA PRO A 430 -8.77 26.66 18.26
C PRO A 430 -8.98 27.82 19.25
N TRP A 431 -10.10 27.80 19.97
CA TRP A 431 -10.37 28.75 21.04
C TRP A 431 -9.47 28.50 22.25
N GLY A 432 -9.32 27.25 22.67
CA GLY A 432 -8.49 26.82 23.79
C GLY A 432 -7.02 27.21 23.60
N ILE A 433 -6.46 26.96 22.40
CA ILE A 433 -5.08 27.36 22.10
C ILE A 433 -4.91 28.89 22.08
N LEU A 434 -5.89 29.63 21.54
CA LEU A 434 -5.84 31.09 21.49
C LEU A 434 -5.92 31.70 22.89
N VAL A 435 -6.85 31.23 23.73
CA VAL A 435 -6.99 31.66 25.14
C VAL A 435 -5.74 31.33 25.92
N TYR A 436 -5.23 30.10 25.80
CA TYR A 436 -3.99 29.66 26.43
C TYR A 436 -2.84 30.65 26.12
N LEU A 437 -2.66 31.00 24.84
CA LEU A 437 -1.64 31.96 24.44
C LEU A 437 -1.90 33.37 24.99
N LEU A 438 -3.14 33.89 24.93
CA LEU A 438 -3.51 35.21 25.44
C LEU A 438 -3.32 35.37 26.96
N LEU A 439 -3.40 34.28 27.73
CA LEU A 439 -3.14 34.26 29.17
C LEU A 439 -1.63 34.31 29.49
N THR A 440 -0.76 33.92 28.56
CA THR A 440 0.69 34.02 28.74
C THR A 440 1.16 35.47 28.55
N LYS A 441 1.61 36.12 29.62
CA LYS A 441 1.98 37.56 29.62
C LYS A 441 3.23 37.92 28.80
N ASN A 442 3.95 36.97 28.22
CA ASN A 442 5.33 37.16 27.74
C ASN A 442 5.54 37.02 26.21
N ILE A 443 4.48 37.19 25.40
CA ILE A 443 4.54 36.98 23.94
C ILE A 443 5.51 37.96 23.22
N ARG A 444 5.96 39.04 23.88
CA ARG A 444 6.54 40.21 23.19
C ARG A 444 8.07 40.28 23.11
N VAL A 445 8.88 39.57 23.92
CA VAL A 445 10.31 39.95 24.04
C VAL A 445 11.35 38.83 23.86
N ASN A 446 11.21 37.64 24.46
CA ASN A 446 12.28 36.63 24.43
C ASN A 446 11.87 35.24 23.91
N GLY A 447 10.80 35.18 23.11
CA GLY A 447 10.18 33.91 22.71
C GLY A 447 9.37 33.26 23.84
N PRO A 448 8.44 32.36 23.51
CA PRO A 448 7.72 31.62 24.54
C PRO A 448 8.72 30.78 25.34
N ARG A 449 8.66 30.85 26.68
CA ARG A 449 9.37 29.89 27.53
C ARG A 449 9.02 28.48 27.07
N LEU A 450 9.98 27.56 27.10
CA LEU A 450 9.82 26.17 26.67
C LEU A 450 8.55 25.53 27.27
N VAL A 451 8.26 25.81 28.54
CA VAL A 451 7.02 25.38 29.23
C VAL A 451 5.75 25.77 28.48
N TYR A 452 5.67 26.98 27.90
CA TYR A 452 4.47 27.42 27.19
C TYR A 452 4.31 26.71 25.84
N VAL A 453 5.42 26.44 25.16
CA VAL A 453 5.42 25.66 23.91
C VAL A 453 5.01 24.22 24.20
N LEU A 454 5.55 23.62 25.26
CA LEU A 454 5.16 22.28 25.69
C LEU A 454 3.67 22.19 26.03
N GLY A 455 3.11 23.14 26.79
CA GLY A 455 1.68 23.14 27.09
C GLY A 455 0.80 23.29 25.84
N ALA A 456 1.23 24.08 24.85
CA ALA A 456 0.54 24.15 23.56
C ALA A 456 0.61 22.83 22.78
N ILE A 457 1.77 22.17 22.79
CA ILE A 457 1.94 20.85 22.15
C ILE A 457 1.02 19.83 22.83
N VAL A 458 0.95 19.80 24.17
CA VAL A 458 0.05 18.87 24.89
C VAL A 458 -1.42 19.09 24.50
N LEU A 459 -1.88 20.35 24.40
CA LEU A 459 -3.24 20.64 23.96
C LEU A 459 -3.52 20.17 22.52
N LEU A 460 -2.56 20.38 21.61
CA LEU A 460 -2.68 19.95 20.22
C LEU A 460 -2.57 18.42 20.08
N SER A 461 -1.74 17.77 20.87
CA SER A 461 -1.63 16.30 20.93
C SER A 461 -2.92 15.68 21.44
N PHE A 462 -3.54 16.25 22.48
CA PHE A 462 -4.84 15.80 22.97
C PHE A 462 -5.92 15.95 21.88
N TYR A 463 -5.97 17.09 21.20
CA TYR A 463 -6.88 17.30 20.08
C TYR A 463 -6.61 16.30 18.94
N ALA A 464 -5.36 16.13 18.52
CA ALA A 464 -4.99 15.21 17.44
C ALA A 464 -5.40 13.77 17.76
N SER A 465 -5.11 13.28 18.96
CA SER A 465 -5.47 11.94 19.43
C SER A 465 -7.00 11.74 19.41
N HIS A 466 -7.78 12.69 19.93
CA HIS A 466 -9.25 12.62 19.92
C HIS A 466 -9.83 12.56 18.50
N ILE A 467 -9.34 13.41 17.59
CA ILE A 467 -9.78 13.44 16.19
C ILE A 467 -9.41 12.14 15.48
N PHE A 468 -8.18 11.69 15.71
CA PHE A 468 -7.66 10.48 15.09
C PHE A 468 -8.48 9.26 15.49
N GLU A 469 -8.65 9.02 16.78
CA GLU A 469 -9.46 7.93 17.31
C GLU A 469 -10.88 7.96 16.74
N LYS A 470 -11.55 9.11 16.82
CA LYS A 470 -12.94 9.24 16.39
C LYS A 470 -13.12 8.90 14.91
N HIS A 471 -12.18 9.33 14.06
CA HIS A 471 -12.28 9.08 12.62
C HIS A 471 -11.79 7.69 12.22
N VAL A 472 -10.78 7.14 12.89
CA VAL A 472 -10.35 5.75 12.69
C VAL A 472 -11.46 4.78 13.09
N VAL A 473 -12.05 4.94 14.28
CA VAL A 473 -13.17 4.09 14.72
C VAL A 473 -14.35 4.19 13.77
N LYS A 474 -14.69 5.40 13.29
CA LYS A 474 -15.78 5.57 12.32
C LYS A 474 -15.47 4.87 10.99
N ARG A 475 -14.24 5.02 10.47
CA ARG A 475 -13.81 4.37 9.24
C ARG A 475 -13.83 2.85 9.38
N ASP A 476 -13.28 2.32 10.47
CA ASP A 476 -13.20 0.89 10.70
C ASP A 476 -14.60 0.27 10.81
N ARG A 477 -15.56 0.99 11.40
CA ARG A 477 -16.99 0.62 11.37
C ARG A 477 -17.56 0.61 9.95
N GLN A 478 -17.33 1.65 9.15
CA GLN A 478 -17.81 1.70 7.76
C GLN A 478 -17.21 0.58 6.91
N LYS A 479 -15.93 0.24 7.14
CA LYS A 479 -15.27 -0.90 6.48
C LYS A 479 -15.91 -2.22 6.89
N LEU A 480 -16.18 -2.43 8.18
CA LEU A 480 -16.86 -3.63 8.67
C LEU A 480 -18.29 -3.74 8.13
N GLU A 481 -19.02 -2.63 8.05
CA GLU A 481 -20.36 -2.59 7.44
C GLU A 481 -20.30 -3.01 5.97
N LEU A 482 -19.34 -2.48 5.19
CA LEU A 482 -19.15 -2.87 3.79
C LEU A 482 -18.76 -4.35 3.65
N ILE A 483 -17.89 -4.86 4.52
CA ILE A 483 -17.52 -6.28 4.52
C ILE A 483 -18.73 -7.15 4.83
N ALA A 484 -19.50 -6.81 5.87
CA ALA A 484 -20.72 -7.53 6.22
C ALA A 484 -21.74 -7.50 5.07
N GLU A 485 -21.94 -6.35 4.41
CA GLU A 485 -22.84 -6.21 3.27
C GLU A 485 -22.40 -7.08 2.08
N ARG A 486 -21.10 -7.09 1.75
CA ARG A 486 -20.55 -7.99 0.71
C ARG A 486 -20.72 -9.47 1.05
N LEU A 487 -20.53 -9.84 2.32
CA LEU A 487 -20.73 -11.21 2.79
C LEU A 487 -22.21 -11.61 2.80
N MET A 488 -23.12 -10.69 3.16
CA MET A 488 -24.57 -10.89 3.11
C MET A 488 -25.05 -11.11 1.67
N GLU A 489 -24.59 -10.28 0.73
CA GLU A 489 -24.95 -10.36 -0.69
C GLU A 489 -24.23 -11.51 -1.41
N GLY A 490 -23.24 -12.13 -0.77
CA GLY A 490 -22.43 -13.20 -1.32
C GLY A 490 -21.61 -12.79 -2.54
N GLN A 491 -21.38 -11.49 -2.75
CA GLN A 491 -20.77 -10.92 -3.95
C GLN A 491 -19.24 -10.95 -3.88
N ASP A 492 -18.65 -11.51 -4.92
CA ASP A 492 -17.23 -11.66 -5.15
C ASP A 492 -16.87 -11.31 -6.60
N GLU A 493 -16.57 -10.03 -6.81
CA GLU A 493 -16.28 -9.45 -8.13
C GLU A 493 -15.10 -10.14 -8.82
N VAL A 494 -14.13 -10.64 -8.05
CA VAL A 494 -12.97 -11.34 -8.60
C VAL A 494 -13.35 -12.76 -9.04
N ALA A 495 -14.26 -13.45 -8.35
CA ALA A 495 -14.76 -14.75 -8.78
C ALA A 495 -15.57 -14.62 -10.07
N GLU A 496 -16.39 -13.58 -10.18
CA GLU A 496 -17.16 -13.27 -11.39
C GLU A 496 -16.25 -12.94 -12.59
N PHE A 497 -15.11 -12.27 -12.36
CA PHE A 497 -14.11 -12.00 -13.39
C PHE A 497 -13.34 -13.27 -13.80
N LEU A 498 -12.76 -13.99 -12.84
CA LEU A 498 -11.97 -15.20 -13.08
C LEU A 498 -12.79 -16.34 -13.70
N PHE A 499 -14.11 -16.28 -13.55
CA PHE A 499 -15.01 -17.24 -14.18
C PHE A 499 -14.88 -17.25 -15.70
N GLU A 500 -14.78 -16.10 -16.36
CA GLU A 500 -14.74 -16.05 -17.83
C GLU A 500 -13.50 -16.78 -18.36
N ASP A 501 -12.35 -16.57 -17.73
CA ASP A 501 -11.10 -17.27 -18.07
C ASP A 501 -11.19 -18.77 -17.78
N MET A 502 -11.78 -19.16 -16.64
CA MET A 502 -12.00 -20.57 -16.29
C MET A 502 -12.90 -21.27 -17.30
N ARG A 503 -13.98 -20.61 -17.72
CA ARG A 503 -14.93 -21.12 -18.71
C ARG A 503 -14.24 -21.39 -20.04
N GLU A 504 -13.46 -20.44 -20.55
CA GLU A 504 -12.74 -20.62 -21.81
C GLU A 504 -11.76 -21.79 -21.74
N ARG A 505 -11.09 -21.97 -20.59
CA ARG A 505 -10.20 -23.12 -20.37
C ARG A 505 -10.97 -24.45 -20.34
N MET A 506 -12.09 -24.53 -19.63
CA MET A 506 -12.94 -25.73 -19.57
C MET A 506 -13.51 -26.10 -20.95
N GLU A 507 -13.95 -25.10 -21.72
CA GLU A 507 -14.51 -25.31 -23.07
C GLU A 507 -13.44 -25.80 -24.06
N ASN A 508 -12.18 -25.43 -23.88
CA ASN A 508 -11.07 -25.81 -24.76
C ASN A 508 -10.29 -27.05 -24.32
N ASP A 509 -10.57 -27.61 -23.14
CA ASP A 509 -9.84 -28.75 -22.62
C ASP A 509 -10.25 -30.07 -23.28
N SER A 510 -9.30 -30.63 -24.01
CA SER A 510 -9.44 -31.92 -24.69
C SER A 510 -9.48 -33.11 -23.73
N LEU A 511 -8.80 -33.06 -22.58
CA LEU A 511 -8.79 -34.13 -21.58
C LEU A 511 -10.12 -34.18 -20.83
N LEU A 512 -10.66 -33.03 -20.44
CA LEU A 512 -11.99 -32.95 -19.83
C LEU A 512 -13.06 -33.52 -20.76
N LYS A 513 -12.99 -33.19 -22.06
CA LYS A 513 -13.89 -33.76 -23.08
C LYS A 513 -13.71 -35.26 -23.25
N GLU A 514 -12.47 -35.76 -23.22
CA GLU A 514 -12.18 -37.20 -23.34
C GLU A 514 -12.77 -37.97 -22.16
N VAL A 515 -12.52 -37.52 -20.93
CA VAL A 515 -13.05 -38.15 -19.71
C VAL A 515 -14.58 -38.10 -19.70
N ALA A 516 -15.16 -36.96 -20.09
CA ALA A 516 -16.62 -36.81 -20.18
C ALA A 516 -17.26 -37.67 -21.27
N SER A 517 -16.51 -38.04 -22.33
CA SER A 517 -17.03 -38.80 -23.47
C SER A 517 -16.89 -40.33 -23.33
N ARG A 518 -16.25 -40.80 -22.25
CA ARG A 518 -15.94 -42.21 -22.01
C ARG A 518 -17.20 -43.01 -21.62
N ASP A 519 -17.32 -44.23 -22.14
CA ASP A 519 -18.38 -45.19 -21.76
C ASP A 519 -17.73 -46.48 -21.20
N PRO A 520 -18.00 -46.87 -19.94
CA PRO A 520 -18.86 -46.20 -18.96
C PRO A 520 -18.28 -44.88 -18.46
N PHE A 521 -19.18 -43.93 -18.19
CA PHE A 521 -18.84 -42.60 -17.65
C PHE A 521 -18.22 -42.74 -16.25
N ASP A 522 -17.02 -42.20 -16.09
CA ASP A 522 -16.22 -42.29 -14.86
C ASP A 522 -16.34 -40.96 -14.08
N GLU A 523 -17.38 -40.88 -13.25
CA GLU A 523 -17.74 -39.67 -12.51
C GLU A 523 -16.65 -39.25 -11.51
N GLU A 524 -16.15 -40.18 -10.69
CA GLU A 524 -15.12 -39.87 -9.68
C GLU A 524 -13.86 -39.29 -10.34
N ARG A 525 -13.41 -39.88 -11.45
CA ARG A 525 -12.25 -39.39 -12.18
C ARG A 525 -12.49 -37.99 -12.74
N MET A 526 -13.67 -37.73 -13.30
CA MET A 526 -14.01 -36.40 -13.80
C MET A 526 -14.02 -35.35 -12.70
N LEU A 527 -14.69 -35.65 -11.57
CA LEU A 527 -14.77 -34.73 -10.43
C LEU A 527 -13.39 -34.44 -9.84
N SER A 528 -12.52 -35.46 -9.75
CA SER A 528 -11.14 -35.28 -9.27
C SER A 528 -10.33 -34.36 -10.19
N GLN A 529 -10.49 -34.51 -11.50
CA GLN A 529 -9.80 -33.68 -12.49
C GLN A 529 -10.34 -32.25 -12.50
N LEU A 530 -11.66 -32.07 -12.39
CA LEU A 530 -12.28 -30.75 -12.26
C LEU A 530 -11.74 -29.99 -11.05
N ARG A 531 -11.69 -30.63 -9.88
CA ARG A 531 -11.11 -30.04 -8.67
C ARG A 531 -9.64 -29.68 -8.86
N GLN A 532 -8.86 -30.56 -9.46
CA GLN A 532 -7.41 -30.38 -9.59
C GLN A 532 -7.02 -29.34 -10.63
N ASP A 533 -7.73 -29.23 -11.76
CA ASP A 533 -7.31 -28.42 -12.91
C ASP A 533 -7.99 -27.03 -12.95
N TYR A 534 -9.19 -26.91 -12.37
CA TYR A 534 -10.04 -25.71 -12.47
C TYR A 534 -10.41 -25.08 -11.14
N PHE A 535 -10.79 -25.89 -10.15
CA PHE A 535 -11.29 -25.39 -8.85
C PHE A 535 -10.21 -25.45 -7.76
N ASN A 536 -9.02 -24.92 -8.10
CA ASN A 536 -7.89 -24.79 -7.19
C ASN A 536 -7.53 -23.31 -6.95
N GLY A 537 -6.54 -23.05 -6.08
CA GLY A 537 -6.03 -21.70 -5.84
C GLY A 537 -7.11 -20.78 -5.28
N TYR A 538 -7.42 -19.70 -5.99
CA TYR A 538 -8.42 -18.70 -5.60
C TYR A 538 -9.79 -19.30 -5.20
N TRP A 539 -10.21 -20.40 -5.83
CA TRP A 539 -11.50 -21.04 -5.58
C TRP A 539 -11.56 -21.83 -4.25
N SER A 540 -10.44 -22.04 -3.57
CA SER A 540 -10.38 -22.80 -2.30
C SER A 540 -11.17 -22.19 -1.14
N LYS A 541 -11.49 -20.89 -1.25
CA LYS A 541 -12.34 -20.18 -0.28
C LYS A 541 -13.82 -20.54 -0.39
N TYR A 542 -14.21 -21.30 -1.41
CA TYR A 542 -15.54 -21.84 -1.56
C TYR A 542 -15.53 -23.32 -1.20
N ASP A 543 -16.53 -23.79 -0.47
CA ASP A 543 -16.88 -25.20 -0.50
C ASP A 543 -17.61 -25.48 -1.82
N ILE A 544 -17.03 -26.38 -2.61
CA ILE A 544 -17.42 -26.63 -4.00
C ILE A 544 -18.06 -28.01 -4.11
N GLY A 545 -19.38 -27.99 -4.30
CA GLY A 545 -20.20 -29.15 -4.61
C GLY A 545 -20.30 -29.36 -6.11
N PHE A 546 -20.31 -30.62 -6.54
CA PHE A 546 -20.52 -30.99 -7.93
C PHE A 546 -21.74 -31.90 -8.02
N GLU A 547 -22.68 -31.57 -8.91
CA GLU A 547 -23.85 -32.38 -9.20
C GLU A 547 -23.94 -32.61 -10.72
N ILE A 548 -23.93 -33.87 -11.15
CA ILE A 548 -24.13 -34.23 -12.56
C ILE A 548 -25.57 -34.68 -12.73
N ILE A 549 -26.31 -33.94 -13.56
CA ILE A 549 -27.73 -34.17 -13.78
C ILE A 549 -27.92 -34.72 -15.19
N ASP A 550 -28.57 -35.88 -15.26
CA ASP A 550 -29.16 -36.37 -16.49
C ASP A 550 -30.48 -35.63 -16.73
N SER A 551 -30.85 -35.43 -18.00
CA SER A 551 -31.86 -34.48 -18.47
C SER A 551 -33.29 -34.56 -17.85
N LEU A 552 -33.55 -35.47 -16.90
CA LEU A 552 -34.87 -35.81 -16.39
C LEU A 552 -35.07 -35.88 -14.86
N GLU A 553 -34.07 -35.69 -14.00
CA GLU A 553 -34.29 -35.75 -12.53
C GLU A 553 -33.59 -34.61 -11.79
N LEU A 554 -34.34 -33.54 -11.52
CA LEU A 554 -34.06 -32.59 -10.44
C LEU A 554 -35.13 -32.81 -9.38
N GLU A 555 -34.74 -33.12 -8.14
CA GLU A 555 -35.68 -33.16 -7.02
C GLU A 555 -36.42 -31.82 -6.91
N GLU A 556 -37.76 -31.88 -6.92
CA GLU A 556 -38.68 -30.78 -7.22
C GLU A 556 -38.62 -29.55 -6.30
N ASN A 557 -37.81 -29.51 -5.23
CA ASN A 557 -37.98 -28.53 -4.15
C ASN A 557 -36.74 -27.69 -3.77
N LYS A 558 -35.52 -27.96 -4.26
CA LYS A 558 -34.31 -27.26 -3.78
C LYS A 558 -33.85 -26.06 -4.62
N TYR A 559 -34.24 -25.98 -5.89
CA TYR A 559 -33.67 -25.03 -6.87
C TYR A 559 -34.72 -24.37 -7.78
N GLU A 560 -35.94 -24.16 -7.28
CA GLU A 560 -37.08 -23.64 -8.08
C GLU A 560 -36.78 -22.31 -8.78
N ASP A 561 -36.09 -21.38 -8.11
CA ASP A 561 -35.71 -20.07 -8.66
C ASP A 561 -34.66 -20.13 -9.79
N ILE A 562 -33.99 -21.28 -9.97
CA ILE A 562 -32.87 -21.47 -10.91
C ILE A 562 -33.34 -22.16 -12.21
N ARG A 563 -34.61 -22.62 -12.24
CA ARG A 563 -35.22 -23.36 -13.36
C ARG A 563 -35.47 -22.49 -14.60
N ASP A 564 -35.68 -21.20 -14.42
CA ASP A 564 -36.14 -20.28 -15.49
C ASP A 564 -35.00 -19.55 -16.24
N SER A 565 -33.74 -19.63 -15.78
CA SER A 565 -32.60 -19.12 -16.53
C SER A 565 -32.10 -20.18 -17.53
N VAL A 566 -32.48 -19.98 -18.80
CA VAL A 566 -32.25 -20.89 -19.94
C VAL A 566 -30.78 -20.91 -20.41
N ASP A 567 -29.94 -19.97 -19.98
CA ASP A 567 -28.56 -19.86 -20.46
C ASP A 567 -27.55 -20.73 -19.68
N MET A 568 -26.44 -21.02 -20.34
CA MET A 568 -25.24 -21.62 -19.74
C MET A 568 -24.32 -20.52 -19.22
N GLY A 569 -23.76 -20.70 -18.02
CA GLY A 569 -22.89 -19.71 -17.42
C GLY A 569 -22.80 -19.81 -15.90
N PHE A 570 -22.19 -18.78 -15.32
CA PHE A 570 -22.02 -18.59 -13.89
C PHE A 570 -23.06 -17.60 -13.37
N TYR A 571 -23.80 -18.04 -12.36
CA TYR A 571 -24.93 -17.31 -11.82
C TYR A 571 -24.71 -17.04 -10.35
N ARG A 572 -24.89 -15.77 -9.97
CA ARG A 572 -24.95 -15.39 -8.56
C ARG A 572 -26.31 -15.75 -7.98
N VAL A 573 -26.31 -16.41 -6.83
CA VAL A 573 -27.53 -16.76 -6.09
C VAL A 573 -27.79 -15.66 -5.08
N THR A 574 -28.84 -14.86 -5.31
CA THR A 574 -29.16 -13.69 -4.48
C THR A 574 -30.07 -14.02 -3.30
N GLN A 575 -30.75 -15.17 -3.32
CA GLN A 575 -31.56 -15.71 -2.24
C GLN A 575 -31.30 -17.21 -2.15
N SER A 576 -30.58 -17.65 -1.11
CA SER A 576 -30.35 -19.06 -0.85
C SER A 576 -30.72 -19.37 0.60
N GLU A 577 -31.59 -20.36 0.80
CA GLU A 577 -31.83 -20.95 2.12
C GLU A 577 -30.64 -21.78 2.63
N ILE A 578 -29.70 -22.13 1.74
CA ILE A 578 -28.58 -23.05 1.96
C ILE A 578 -27.23 -22.32 1.85
N GLY A 579 -27.20 -20.98 1.91
CA GLY A 579 -25.93 -20.23 1.90
C GLY A 579 -25.14 -20.23 0.59
N LEU A 580 -25.69 -20.76 -0.51
CA LEU A 580 -25.05 -20.77 -1.83
C LEU A 580 -24.77 -19.35 -2.35
N ASN A 581 -23.57 -19.13 -2.87
CA ASN A 581 -23.10 -17.86 -3.44
C ASN A 581 -23.21 -17.87 -4.97
N TYR A 582 -22.71 -18.92 -5.59
CA TYR A 582 -22.63 -19.03 -7.04
C TYR A 582 -23.00 -20.44 -7.52
N ILE A 583 -23.49 -20.50 -8.76
CA ILE A 583 -23.76 -21.74 -9.46
C ILE A 583 -23.19 -21.63 -10.86
N LEU A 584 -22.36 -22.61 -11.25
CA LEU A 584 -21.94 -22.80 -12.63
C LEU A 584 -22.79 -23.88 -13.28
N LYS A 585 -23.38 -23.55 -14.43
CA LYS A 585 -24.03 -24.52 -15.33
C LYS A 585 -23.13 -24.78 -16.53
N TYR A 586 -22.66 -26.02 -16.70
CA TYR A 586 -21.82 -26.45 -17.83
C TYR A 586 -22.42 -27.67 -18.53
N GLU A 587 -22.47 -27.67 -19.86
CA GLU A 587 -23.00 -28.81 -20.63
C GLU A 587 -21.89 -29.82 -20.93
N LEU A 588 -22.18 -31.08 -20.64
CA LEU A 588 -21.32 -32.21 -20.94
C LEU A 588 -21.78 -32.92 -22.21
N PRO A 589 -20.88 -33.67 -22.87
CA PRO A 589 -21.25 -34.60 -23.93
C PRO A 589 -22.41 -35.52 -23.52
N TYR A 590 -23.24 -35.94 -24.49
CA TYR A 590 -24.42 -36.79 -24.30
C TYR A 590 -25.59 -36.18 -23.49
N SER A 591 -25.77 -34.85 -23.55
CA SER A 591 -26.91 -34.15 -22.94
C SER A 591 -26.98 -34.21 -21.40
N LYS A 592 -25.84 -34.50 -20.76
CA LYS A 592 -25.67 -34.35 -19.30
C LYS A 592 -25.32 -32.90 -18.97
N LYS A 593 -25.75 -32.42 -17.79
CA LYS A 593 -25.40 -31.09 -17.28
C LYS A 593 -24.60 -31.22 -15.99
N LEU A 594 -23.51 -30.49 -15.90
CA LEU A 594 -22.74 -30.30 -14.68
C LEU A 594 -23.22 -29.02 -13.98
N LEU A 595 -23.66 -29.16 -12.74
CA LEU A 595 -23.82 -28.05 -11.81
C LEU A 595 -22.63 -28.03 -10.86
N VAL A 596 -21.97 -26.88 -10.75
CA VAL A 596 -20.98 -26.63 -9.71
C VAL A 596 -21.56 -25.59 -8.76
N LEU A 597 -21.67 -25.97 -7.50
CA LEU A 597 -22.28 -25.19 -6.43
C LEU A 597 -21.15 -24.59 -5.59
N PHE A 598 -21.16 -23.27 -5.40
CA PHE A 598 -20.16 -22.57 -4.62
C PHE A 598 -20.81 -22.01 -3.36
N GLU A 599 -20.38 -22.48 -2.21
CA GLU A 599 -20.73 -21.94 -0.89
C GLU A 599 -19.51 -21.23 -0.32
N LEU A 600 -19.60 -19.93 -0.05
CA LEU A 600 -18.46 -19.19 0.48
C LEU A 600 -18.17 -19.64 1.91
N ASN A 601 -16.95 -20.13 2.15
CA ASN A 601 -16.52 -20.44 3.49
C ASN A 601 -16.09 -19.14 4.20
N ILE A 602 -17.01 -18.57 4.99
CA ILE A 602 -16.83 -17.29 5.68
C ILE A 602 -15.84 -17.43 6.85
N ILE A 603 -15.75 -18.62 7.43
CA ILE A 603 -14.83 -18.95 8.50
C ILE A 603 -13.61 -19.61 7.83
N PRO A 604 -12.40 -19.01 7.89
CA PRO A 604 -11.24 -19.64 7.31
C PRO A 604 -10.92 -20.93 8.08
N GLU A 605 -11.34 -22.08 7.54
CA GLU A 605 -10.94 -23.40 8.02
C GLU A 605 -9.48 -23.67 7.62
N GLU A 606 -8.53 -22.98 8.25
CA GLU A 606 -7.10 -23.19 7.95
C GLU A 606 -6.25 -23.28 9.23
N LEU A 607 -6.66 -24.16 10.15
CA LEU A 607 -5.71 -24.74 11.09
C LEU A 607 -4.74 -25.66 10.33
N GLY A 608 -3.66 -25.08 9.79
CA GLY A 608 -2.46 -25.83 9.39
C GLY A 608 -2.02 -25.77 7.92
N PHE A 609 -2.67 -24.99 7.05
CA PHE A 609 -2.13 -24.76 5.71
C PHE A 609 -0.93 -23.80 5.76
N PRO A 610 0.24 -24.16 5.21
CA PRO A 610 1.38 -23.26 5.18
C PRO A 610 1.06 -22.05 4.29
N GLU A 611 1.25 -20.83 4.82
CA GLU A 611 1.14 -19.57 4.05
C GLU A 611 1.95 -19.57 2.74
N LEU A 612 2.95 -20.46 2.64
CA LEU A 612 3.75 -20.67 1.44
C LEU A 612 2.93 -21.12 0.22
N LEU A 613 1.82 -21.84 0.42
CA LEU A 613 0.98 -22.41 -0.65
C LEU A 613 -0.21 -21.51 -1.00
N ILE A 614 -0.32 -20.37 -0.31
CA ILE A 614 -1.39 -19.40 -0.52
C ILE A 614 -0.84 -18.29 -1.41
N GLU A 615 -1.57 -18.00 -2.48
CA GLU A 615 -1.24 -16.88 -3.35
C GLU A 615 -1.36 -15.56 -2.57
N GLY A 616 -0.31 -14.76 -2.61
CA GLY A 616 -0.18 -13.46 -1.96
C GLY A 616 -1.06 -12.43 -2.65
N GLY A 617 -2.35 -12.58 -2.47
CA GLY A 617 -3.37 -11.80 -3.17
C GLY A 617 -4.78 -12.09 -2.69
N SER A 618 -4.99 -13.11 -1.85
CA SER A 618 -6.23 -13.28 -1.10
C SER A 618 -6.33 -12.22 0.01
N VAL A 619 -6.49 -10.96 -0.40
CA VAL A 619 -6.76 -9.79 0.44
C VAL A 619 -7.91 -10.05 1.42
N ALA A 620 -8.78 -11.03 1.13
CA ALA A 620 -9.80 -11.53 2.03
C ALA A 620 -9.21 -12.28 3.26
N GLY A 621 -8.35 -13.29 3.08
CA GLY A 621 -7.86 -14.14 4.18
C GLY A 621 -7.01 -13.39 5.20
N GLU A 622 -6.06 -12.57 4.74
CA GLU A 622 -5.17 -11.80 5.62
C GLU A 622 -5.88 -10.64 6.36
N ARG A 623 -6.99 -10.13 5.80
CA ARG A 623 -7.82 -9.09 6.44
C ARG A 623 -8.83 -9.67 7.42
N LEU A 624 -9.38 -10.84 7.14
CA LEU A 624 -10.39 -11.49 7.99
C LEU A 624 -9.75 -12.15 9.21
N SER A 625 -8.49 -12.62 9.14
CA SER A 625 -7.80 -13.22 10.28
C SER A 625 -7.72 -12.32 11.54
N ARG A 626 -7.83 -11.00 11.39
CA ARG A 626 -7.82 -10.00 12.48
C ARG A 626 -9.15 -9.86 13.21
N TYR A 627 -10.21 -10.50 12.71
CA TYR A 627 -11.55 -10.45 13.27
C TYR A 627 -11.93 -11.82 13.80
N SER A 628 -12.81 -11.84 14.81
CA SER A 628 -13.42 -13.09 15.27
C SER A 628 -14.80 -13.24 14.64
N PHE A 629 -15.12 -14.45 14.18
CA PHE A 629 -16.37 -14.79 13.51
C PHE A 629 -17.13 -15.83 14.33
N ALA A 630 -18.45 -15.77 14.26
CA ALA A 630 -19.32 -16.83 14.74
C ALA A 630 -20.50 -17.00 13.80
N GLN A 631 -20.89 -18.25 13.55
CA GLN A 631 -22.09 -18.64 12.84
C GLN A 631 -23.08 -19.24 13.82
N TYR A 632 -24.31 -18.76 13.78
CA TYR A 632 -25.43 -19.27 14.56
C TYR A 632 -26.53 -19.76 13.63
N TYR A 633 -26.91 -21.02 13.75
CA TYR A 633 -28.08 -21.59 13.08
C TYR A 633 -29.21 -21.72 14.11
N LYS A 634 -30.40 -21.18 13.82
CA LYS A 634 -31.57 -21.24 14.74
C LYS A 634 -31.25 -20.80 16.19
N ASN A 635 -30.38 -19.79 16.32
CA ASN A 635 -29.87 -19.22 17.59
C ASN A 635 -28.87 -20.08 18.38
N GLU A 636 -28.40 -21.21 17.85
CA GLU A 636 -27.34 -22.02 18.45
C GLU A 636 -26.02 -21.82 17.69
N LEU A 637 -24.92 -21.69 18.41
CA LEU A 637 -23.59 -21.54 17.82
C LEU A 637 -23.20 -22.83 17.09
N VAL A 638 -22.93 -22.73 15.79
CA VAL A 638 -22.51 -23.86 14.94
C VAL A 638 -21.00 -23.85 14.77
N ASP A 639 -20.44 -22.68 14.46
CA ASP A 639 -19.00 -22.54 14.20
C ASP A 639 -18.49 -21.16 14.63
N PHE A 640 -17.19 -21.06 14.93
CA PHE A 640 -16.53 -19.82 15.33
C PHE A 640 -15.03 -19.82 15.05
N TYR A 641 -14.47 -18.63 14.86
CA TYR A 641 -13.04 -18.42 14.62
C TYR A 641 -12.55 -17.14 15.32
N GLY A 642 -11.28 -17.14 15.74
CA GLY A 642 -10.59 -15.99 16.31
C GLY A 642 -10.55 -15.95 17.84
N ASP A 643 -10.07 -14.84 18.39
CA ASP A 643 -9.76 -14.70 19.82
C ASP A 643 -10.98 -14.48 20.74
N PHE A 644 -12.14 -14.12 20.19
CA PHE A 644 -13.34 -13.85 20.98
C PHE A 644 -14.12 -15.13 21.35
N ASP A 645 -14.40 -15.30 22.63
CA ASP A 645 -15.20 -16.41 23.16
C ASP A 645 -16.72 -16.13 23.03
N PHE A 646 -17.32 -16.68 21.97
CA PHE A 646 -18.73 -16.54 21.64
C PHE A 646 -19.64 -17.38 22.56
N ARG A 647 -20.86 -16.89 22.80
CA ARG A 647 -21.86 -17.64 23.56
C ARG A 647 -22.42 -18.77 22.72
N LEU A 648 -22.83 -19.87 23.36
CA LEU A 648 -23.55 -20.97 22.69
C LEU A 648 -24.92 -20.56 22.13
N THR A 649 -25.48 -19.46 22.65
CA THR A 649 -26.78 -18.92 22.20
C THR A 649 -26.61 -17.50 21.68
N LYS A 650 -27.31 -17.19 20.58
CA LYS A 650 -27.25 -15.88 19.92
C LYS A 650 -27.53 -14.76 20.94
N PRO A 651 -26.62 -13.76 21.07
CA PRO A 651 -26.84 -12.62 21.95
C PRO A 651 -28.02 -11.77 21.45
N ILE A 652 -28.90 -11.38 22.37
CA ILE A 652 -30.05 -10.52 22.08
C ILE A 652 -29.56 -9.07 22.01
N ASN A 653 -29.74 -8.44 20.85
CA ASN A 653 -29.40 -7.03 20.67
C ASN A 653 -30.48 -6.15 21.32
N GLU A 654 -30.26 -5.70 22.56
CA GLU A 654 -31.25 -4.94 23.36
C GLU A 654 -31.56 -3.53 22.81
N LYS A 655 -30.82 -3.05 21.80
CA LYS A 655 -31.05 -1.74 21.16
C LYS A 655 -31.60 -1.93 19.75
N GLU A 656 -32.93 -2.06 19.66
CA GLU A 656 -33.65 -1.99 18.39
C GLU A 656 -33.22 -0.75 17.59
N GLY A 657 -32.57 -0.97 16.44
CA GLY A 657 -32.16 0.07 15.50
C GLY A 657 -30.64 0.29 15.34
N SER A 658 -29.79 -0.27 16.20
CA SER A 658 -28.33 -0.26 15.96
C SER A 658 -27.86 -1.56 15.31
N ARG A 659 -27.24 -1.47 14.12
CA ARG A 659 -26.60 -2.58 13.38
C ARG A 659 -25.39 -3.21 14.11
N TYR A 660 -25.11 -2.82 15.35
CA TYR A 660 -23.99 -3.32 16.16
C TYR A 660 -24.31 -3.27 17.65
N PHE A 661 -23.64 -4.10 18.44
CA PHE A 661 -23.71 -4.09 19.91
C PHE A 661 -22.33 -4.24 20.55
N GLU A 662 -22.25 -3.97 21.84
CA GLU A 662 -21.02 -4.09 22.63
C GLU A 662 -21.17 -5.24 23.62
N GLU A 663 -20.20 -6.15 23.62
CA GLU A 663 -20.13 -7.22 24.61
C GLU A 663 -18.68 -7.55 24.96
N ARG A 664 -18.38 -7.68 26.27
CA ARG A 664 -17.09 -8.11 26.82
C ARG A 664 -15.87 -7.36 26.23
N GLY A 665 -16.03 -6.07 25.91
CA GLY A 665 -14.96 -5.25 25.35
C GLY A 665 -14.72 -5.46 23.86
N TYR A 666 -15.68 -6.05 23.14
CA TYR A 666 -15.68 -6.18 21.69
C TYR A 666 -16.90 -5.48 21.08
N TRP A 667 -16.72 -4.97 19.87
CA TRP A 667 -17.82 -4.55 19.01
C TRP A 667 -18.27 -5.72 18.16
N HIS A 668 -19.56 -5.99 18.16
CA HIS A 668 -20.21 -7.09 17.46
C HIS A 668 -21.10 -6.57 16.35
N PHE A 669 -20.95 -7.15 15.16
CA PHE A 669 -21.71 -6.80 13.96
C PHE A 669 -22.47 -8.05 13.49
N PRO A 670 -23.73 -8.22 13.92
CA PRO A 670 -24.56 -9.32 13.46
C PRO A 670 -25.09 -9.02 12.06
N PHE A 671 -25.06 -10.03 11.19
CA PHE A 671 -25.77 -10.03 9.92
C PHE A 671 -26.42 -11.39 9.69
N ASP A 672 -27.61 -11.37 9.08
CA ASP A 672 -28.39 -12.58 8.83
C ASP A 672 -28.27 -12.97 7.34
N ARG A 673 -28.14 -14.27 7.06
CA ARG A 673 -28.10 -14.86 5.72
C ARG A 673 -28.92 -16.16 5.71
N GLY A 674 -30.10 -16.14 5.10
CA GLY A 674 -31.02 -17.28 5.15
C GLY A 674 -31.49 -17.56 6.58
N GLU A 675 -31.31 -18.80 7.05
CA GLU A 675 -31.58 -19.21 8.44
C GLU A 675 -30.40 -18.96 9.40
N ASP A 676 -29.23 -18.59 8.87
CA ASP A 676 -28.01 -18.35 9.64
C ASP A 676 -27.84 -16.89 10.06
N THR A 677 -27.24 -16.70 11.23
CA THR A 677 -26.73 -15.41 11.69
C THR A 677 -25.22 -15.49 11.86
N TYR A 678 -24.50 -14.61 11.19
CA TYR A 678 -23.08 -14.42 11.39
C TYR A 678 -22.82 -13.21 12.28
N ILE A 679 -21.80 -13.30 13.14
CA ILE A 679 -21.36 -12.19 13.99
C ILE A 679 -19.87 -11.95 13.76
N ILE A 680 -19.52 -10.75 13.32
CA ILE A 680 -18.13 -10.29 13.24
C ILE A 680 -17.80 -9.48 14.49
N SER A 681 -16.72 -9.84 15.17
CA SER A 681 -16.28 -9.23 16.43
C SER A 681 -14.91 -8.58 16.29
N THR A 682 -14.79 -7.36 16.84
CA THR A 682 -13.52 -6.62 16.85
C THR A 682 -13.21 -6.06 18.24
N PRO A 683 -11.95 -6.09 18.71
CA PRO A 683 -11.61 -5.63 20.04
C PRO A 683 -11.80 -4.11 20.16
N ARG A 684 -12.41 -3.68 21.27
CA ARG A 684 -12.57 -2.26 21.60
C ARG A 684 -11.30 -1.74 22.27
N LYS A 685 -10.69 -0.71 21.68
CA LYS A 685 -9.59 0.02 22.32
C LYS A 685 -10.04 0.66 23.64
N THR A 686 -9.31 0.42 24.72
CA THR A 686 -9.62 0.97 26.05
C THR A 686 -9.28 2.46 26.14
N PHE A 687 -9.73 3.15 27.19
CA PHE A 687 -9.35 4.56 27.41
C PHE A 687 -7.84 4.77 27.58
N ILE A 688 -7.13 3.79 28.13
CA ILE A 688 -5.67 3.87 28.29
C ILE A 688 -5.00 3.73 26.93
N ASP A 689 -5.42 2.75 26.11
CA ASP A 689 -4.90 2.60 24.75
C ASP A 689 -5.10 3.87 23.93
N ARG A 690 -6.23 4.55 24.14
CA ARG A 690 -6.57 5.82 23.49
C ARG A 690 -5.68 7.00 23.89
N LEU A 691 -5.13 6.99 25.09
CA LEU A 691 -4.22 8.04 25.58
C LEU A 691 -2.75 7.77 25.22
N THR A 692 -2.38 6.51 25.03
CA THR A 692 -1.01 6.10 24.69
C THR A 692 -0.74 5.99 23.19
N THR A 693 -1.79 6.03 22.37
CA THR A 693 -1.76 6.10 20.90
C THR A 693 -1.81 7.56 20.46
#